data_AF-A0A316VYJ5-F1
#
_entry.id   AF-A0A316VYJ5-F1
#
_cell.length_a   1.000
_cell.length_b   1.000
_cell.length_c   1.000
_cell.angle_alpha   90.00
_cell.angle_beta   90.00
_cell.angle_gamma   90.00
#
_symmetry.space_group_name_H-M   'P 1'
#
loop_
_entity.id
_entity.type
_entity.pdbx_description
1 polymer ?
#
loop_
_entity_poly.entity_id
_entity_poly.type
_entity_poly.pdbx_seq_one_letter_code
_entity_poly.pdbx_strand_id
1 'polypeptide(L)'
;MAPAKVIEPVGKAHPLDPPSKSEIILATETLRPWLLKSGVKAFKFVNVFLAEPAKADVIAAGFFPRGSDASSSETSGTAHIERLINVHVIDLVKSDAFAAVLKLDSNAGTAEIKGVDKLDAGIQPALTIEELCMAEECIRKDPRVIKLAEEVGVKADQLYADGWSIGWDKRFPNKRIQQCLTFARFGKDENLYGHPMDFFPILDNNTGEVLAIDFPQHRKGGKLPGGTEPPTEASFGPAPRERIPPPLERHDYLPELANAGPHNPEKPLSMRQDLKPLSVVQPEGVSFKRNGNVIEWQKWKMHVGFHPREGLVLSTISYGDTEAPGASASSPKERPLFYRLSLAEMVVPYAEPAHPHYRKFAFDVGEYGLGYLANSLSLGCDCLGSIEYMDGVVAKHDGTVEVIENAICMHEEDTGLLWKHTDYRVGGRAHNVRGRKFVISMVCTVANYEYQINWSFHLDGTIGLEIKLSGILNLYQLEQGEKPEGYGTEVAPRINAHYHQHLFSLRVDSHIDGPLNSIMESHIEESPFPAGSPENFAGNAFTAPYRIFDTAGEAVRDADFNTERSWTFVNEAEKHYSSGKPVGYKVVCKDMPRLYAKHDGFTGVRAPFAKHHLWTVPYQDAHRYPAGLYVPQTFEAPVDSIENWVGDGKASIRNKDIVSYVTIGTTHVPRPEDFPVMPAQSVHVKLEPIGFFARNPALDVPATNDAKSTPASAANGTTNGAPACCRS
;
A
#
# COMPACT_ATOMS: atom_id res chain seq x y z
N MET A 1 2.85 -40.28 8.75
CA MET A 1 4.30 -40.09 8.52
C MET A 1 4.49 -38.62 8.21
N ALA A 2 5.21 -37.89 9.07
CA ALA A 2 5.55 -36.49 8.78
C ALA A 2 6.45 -36.45 7.53
N PRO A 3 6.16 -35.62 6.52
CA PRO A 3 7.07 -35.48 5.40
C PRO A 3 8.37 -34.86 5.93
N ALA A 4 9.49 -35.54 5.66
CA ALA A 4 10.81 -35.08 6.01
C ALA A 4 11.06 -33.71 5.36
N LYS A 5 11.44 -32.71 6.17
CA LYS A 5 12.01 -31.45 5.68
C LYS A 5 13.23 -31.80 4.83
N VAL A 6 13.08 -31.73 3.51
CA VAL A 6 14.21 -31.69 2.59
C VAL A 6 14.91 -30.37 2.86
N ILE A 7 16.08 -30.45 3.51
CA ILE A 7 16.97 -29.30 3.65
C ILE A 7 17.63 -29.15 2.28
N GLU A 8 17.03 -28.33 1.43
CA GLU A 8 17.69 -27.89 0.19
C GLU A 8 18.94 -27.07 0.52
N PRO A 9 20.01 -27.18 -0.29
CA PRO A 9 21.25 -26.45 -0.06
C PRO A 9 20.99 -24.95 -0.12
N VAL A 10 21.49 -24.20 0.86
CA VAL A 10 21.38 -22.74 0.94
C VAL A 10 22.00 -22.14 -0.33
N GLY A 11 21.15 -21.79 -1.29
CA GLY A 11 21.53 -20.99 -2.44
C GLY A 11 22.12 -19.66 -1.96
N LYS A 12 22.94 -19.03 -2.82
CA LYS A 12 23.46 -17.69 -2.56
C LYS A 12 22.29 -16.76 -2.24
N ALA A 13 22.26 -16.18 -1.04
CA ALA A 13 21.19 -15.28 -0.60
C ALA A 13 20.99 -14.15 -1.63
N HIS A 14 19.74 -13.77 -1.87
CA HIS A 14 19.45 -12.70 -2.82
C HIS A 14 19.82 -11.36 -2.15
N PRO A 15 20.51 -10.45 -2.84
CA PRO A 15 21.01 -9.22 -2.22
C PRO A 15 19.88 -8.26 -1.77
N LEU A 16 18.67 -8.46 -2.31
CA LEU A 16 17.44 -7.75 -1.92
C LEU A 16 16.64 -8.44 -0.80
N ASP A 17 17.13 -9.57 -0.25
CA ASP A 17 16.44 -10.23 0.87
C ASP A 17 16.34 -9.28 2.06
N PRO A 18 15.20 -9.23 2.76
CA PRO A 18 15.06 -8.38 3.95
C PRO A 18 16.07 -8.78 5.04
N PRO A 19 16.41 -7.88 5.98
CA PRO A 19 17.30 -8.22 7.07
C PRO A 19 16.74 -9.38 7.89
N SER A 20 17.57 -10.39 8.13
CA SER A 20 17.20 -11.50 9.01
C SER A 20 17.14 -11.06 10.48
N LYS A 21 16.53 -11.89 11.34
CA LYS A 21 16.49 -11.66 12.80
C LYS A 21 17.87 -11.38 13.39
N SER A 22 18.87 -12.18 13.00
CA SER A 22 20.26 -12.02 13.45
C SER A 22 20.94 -10.77 12.89
N GLU A 23 20.63 -10.38 11.65
CA GLU A 23 21.19 -9.16 11.06
C GLU A 23 20.67 -7.90 11.77
N ILE A 24 19.39 -7.86 12.13
CA ILE A 24 18.80 -6.74 12.88
C ILE A 24 19.44 -6.63 14.27
N ILE A 25 19.51 -7.73 15.02
CA ILE A 25 20.11 -7.76 16.36
C ILE A 25 21.58 -7.34 16.29
N LEU A 26 22.35 -7.88 15.33
CA LEU A 26 23.75 -7.55 15.17
C LEU A 26 23.95 -6.05 14.87
N ALA A 27 23.09 -5.45 14.06
CA ALA A 27 23.15 -4.03 13.74
C ALA A 27 22.87 -3.16 14.99
N THR A 28 21.82 -3.47 15.76
CA THR A 28 21.44 -2.69 16.95
C THR A 28 22.45 -2.87 18.10
N GLU A 29 22.98 -4.08 18.31
CA GLU A 29 24.03 -4.36 19.29
C GLU A 29 25.34 -3.64 18.96
N THR A 30 25.68 -3.53 17.68
CA THR A 30 26.88 -2.82 17.24
C THR A 30 26.76 -1.30 17.42
N LEU A 31 25.57 -0.74 17.14
CA LEU A 31 25.35 0.70 17.24
C LEU A 31 25.23 1.19 18.69
N ARG A 32 24.70 0.37 19.60
CA ARG A 32 24.45 0.73 21.01
C ARG A 32 25.68 1.29 21.74
N PRO A 33 26.87 0.64 21.74
CA PRO A 33 28.06 1.18 22.38
C PRO A 33 28.52 2.52 21.77
N TRP A 34 28.31 2.72 20.48
CA TRP A 34 28.65 3.98 19.81
C TRP A 34 27.75 5.11 20.28
N LEU A 35 26.44 4.88 20.40
CA LEU A 35 25.47 5.87 20.91
C LEU A 35 25.84 6.32 22.33
N LEU A 36 26.13 5.38 23.22
CA LEU A 36 26.54 5.66 24.59
C LEU A 36 27.82 6.47 24.66
N LYS A 37 28.84 6.13 23.85
CA LYS A 37 30.11 6.88 23.75
C LYS A 37 29.91 8.28 23.18
N SER A 38 28.92 8.46 22.32
CA SER A 38 28.56 9.75 21.71
C SER A 38 27.68 10.63 22.61
N GLY A 39 27.42 10.19 23.85
CA GLY A 39 26.71 10.97 24.85
C GLY A 39 25.19 10.85 24.82
N VAL A 40 24.63 9.91 24.03
CA VAL A 40 23.21 9.56 24.04
C VAL A 40 22.94 8.66 25.25
N LYS A 41 22.26 9.20 26.27
CA LYS A 41 22.08 8.51 27.57
C LYS A 41 20.91 7.54 27.61
N ALA A 42 19.86 7.84 26.85
CA ALA A 42 18.66 7.02 26.73
C ALA A 42 18.17 7.14 25.29
N PHE A 43 17.87 6.01 24.66
CA PHE A 43 17.47 5.97 23.27
C PHE A 43 16.54 4.79 22.98
N LYS A 44 15.83 4.88 21.86
CA LYS A 44 15.05 3.80 21.27
C LYS A 44 15.37 3.63 19.79
N PHE A 45 15.38 2.38 19.33
CA PHE A 45 15.42 2.06 17.91
C PHE A 45 14.01 2.16 17.30
N VAL A 46 13.91 2.70 16.09
CA VAL A 46 12.61 3.01 15.46
C VAL A 46 12.41 2.22 14.18
N ASN A 47 13.44 2.15 13.35
CA ASN A 47 13.42 1.42 12.09
C ASN A 47 14.77 0.75 11.88
N VAL A 48 14.76 -0.51 11.47
CA VAL A 48 15.94 -1.22 10.97
C VAL A 48 15.56 -1.90 9.66
N PHE A 49 16.24 -1.56 8.58
CA PHE A 49 15.89 -2.05 7.25
C PHE A 49 17.11 -2.13 6.34
N LEU A 50 16.97 -2.92 5.27
CA LEU A 50 17.99 -3.06 4.24
C LEU A 50 18.20 -1.70 3.55
N ALA A 51 19.44 -1.22 3.52
CA ALA A 51 19.85 -0.25 2.52
C ALA A 51 20.02 -1.03 1.22
N GLU A 52 18.97 -1.07 0.39
CA GLU A 52 19.00 -1.85 -0.85
C GLU A 52 20.21 -1.44 -1.69
N PRO A 53 20.95 -2.42 -2.25
CA PRO A 53 22.09 -2.13 -3.12
C PRO A 53 21.65 -1.40 -4.38
N ALA A 54 22.62 -0.74 -5.03
CA ALA A 54 22.38 -0.05 -6.27
C ALA A 54 21.82 -1.00 -7.35
N LYS A 55 20.82 -0.54 -8.12
CA LYS A 55 20.19 -1.35 -9.17
C LYS A 55 21.21 -1.91 -10.17
N ALA A 56 22.19 -1.09 -10.53
CA ALA A 56 23.27 -1.49 -11.44
C ALA A 56 24.08 -2.69 -10.90
N ASP A 57 24.35 -2.74 -9.59
CA ASP A 57 25.14 -3.81 -8.98
C ASP A 57 24.37 -5.13 -8.92
N VAL A 58 23.05 -5.08 -8.63
CA VAL A 58 22.17 -6.26 -8.63
C VAL A 58 22.12 -6.89 -10.03
N ILE A 59 21.99 -6.05 -11.06
CA ILE A 59 22.01 -6.48 -12.47
C ILE A 59 23.39 -7.03 -12.85
N ALA A 60 24.47 -6.34 -12.48
CA ALA A 60 25.84 -6.76 -12.78
C ALA A 60 26.17 -8.11 -12.11
N ALA A 61 25.64 -8.37 -10.92
CA ALA A 61 25.80 -9.63 -10.20
C ALA A 61 24.93 -10.79 -10.74
N GLY A 62 24.09 -10.54 -11.75
CA GLY A 62 23.30 -11.56 -12.44
C GLY A 62 21.98 -11.93 -11.76
N PHE A 63 21.49 -11.11 -10.83
CA PHE A 63 20.20 -11.33 -10.17
C PHE A 63 19.01 -10.83 -10.99
N PHE A 64 19.26 -10.05 -12.06
CA PHE A 64 18.22 -9.58 -12.97
C PHE A 64 18.76 -9.46 -14.41
N PRO A 65 18.00 -9.84 -15.45
CA PRO A 65 18.44 -9.71 -16.83
C PRO A 65 18.66 -8.25 -17.24
N ARG A 66 19.72 -8.01 -18.03
CA ARG A 66 20.07 -6.67 -18.55
C ARG A 66 19.13 -6.15 -19.65
N GLY A 67 18.44 -7.05 -20.36
CA GLY A 67 17.71 -6.70 -21.57
C GLY A 67 18.59 -6.55 -22.82
N SER A 68 18.01 -6.03 -23.92
CA SER A 68 18.65 -5.95 -25.24
C SER A 68 19.55 -4.71 -25.46
N ASP A 69 19.37 -3.66 -24.67
CA ASP A 69 20.05 -2.37 -24.87
C ASP A 69 21.36 -2.20 -24.08
N ALA A 70 21.76 -3.18 -23.29
CA ALA A 70 23.00 -3.10 -22.53
C ALA A 70 24.20 -3.45 -23.42
N SER A 71 25.09 -2.48 -23.65
CA SER A 71 26.39 -2.76 -24.27
C SER A 71 27.11 -3.85 -23.46
N SER A 72 27.60 -4.88 -24.14
CA SER A 72 28.27 -6.03 -23.54
C SER A 72 29.64 -5.72 -22.93
N SER A 73 30.11 -4.47 -22.99
CA SER A 73 31.50 -4.09 -22.71
C SER A 73 31.79 -3.56 -21.31
N GLU A 74 30.79 -3.25 -20.49
CA GLU A 74 31.03 -2.72 -19.13
C GLU A 74 30.47 -3.65 -18.06
N THR A 75 31.32 -4.56 -17.60
CA THR A 75 31.40 -5.24 -16.29
C THR A 75 31.69 -6.74 -16.44
N SER A 76 32.97 -7.07 -16.60
CA SER A 76 33.52 -8.34 -16.11
C SER A 76 33.80 -8.17 -14.62
N GLY A 77 32.84 -8.51 -13.77
CA GLY A 77 33.05 -8.45 -12.34
C GLY A 77 31.90 -9.06 -11.58
N THR A 78 32.18 -10.15 -10.88
CA THR A 78 31.46 -10.53 -9.67
C THR A 78 31.68 -9.41 -8.64
N ALA A 79 30.96 -8.30 -8.78
CA ALA A 79 31.00 -7.22 -7.79
C ALA A 79 30.47 -7.82 -6.48
N HIS A 80 31.30 -7.79 -5.44
CA HIS A 80 30.86 -8.14 -4.10
C HIS A 80 29.89 -7.04 -3.66
N ILE A 81 28.60 -7.36 -3.61
CA ILE A 81 27.56 -6.44 -3.12
C ILE A 81 27.68 -6.37 -1.60
N GLU A 82 27.92 -5.17 -1.07
CA GLU A 82 27.94 -4.96 0.37
C GLU A 82 26.54 -5.09 0.95
N ARG A 83 26.43 -5.79 2.10
CA ARG A 83 25.18 -5.92 2.84
C ARG A 83 25.05 -4.74 3.82
N LEU A 84 24.32 -3.70 3.43
CA LEU A 84 24.18 -2.47 4.21
C LEU A 84 22.82 -2.40 4.92
N ILE A 85 22.80 -1.95 6.18
CA ILE A 85 21.59 -1.83 7.00
C ILE A 85 21.44 -0.40 7.51
N ASN A 86 20.28 0.19 7.27
CA ASN A 86 19.87 1.46 7.85
C ASN A 86 19.25 1.23 9.24
N VAL A 87 19.64 2.07 10.20
CA VAL A 87 19.12 2.07 11.57
C VAL A 87 18.72 3.48 11.96
N HIS A 88 17.45 3.69 12.30
CA HIS A 88 16.94 4.95 12.85
C HIS A 88 16.82 4.86 14.38
N VAL A 89 17.33 5.89 15.07
CA VAL A 89 17.40 5.96 16.54
C VAL A 89 16.92 7.31 17.02
N ILE A 90 16.26 7.35 18.18
CA ILE A 90 15.87 8.59 18.85
C ILE A 90 16.56 8.68 20.22
N ASP A 91 17.19 9.81 20.51
CA ASP A 91 17.63 10.21 21.85
C ASP A 91 16.42 10.70 22.66
N LEU A 92 16.04 9.96 23.69
CA LEU A 92 14.86 10.24 24.51
C LEU A 92 15.02 11.48 25.40
N VAL A 93 16.25 11.93 25.66
CA VAL A 93 16.54 13.08 26.53
C VAL A 93 16.52 14.37 25.72
N LYS A 94 17.14 14.36 24.55
CA LYS A 94 17.27 15.55 23.69
C LYS A 94 16.21 15.65 22.60
N SER A 95 15.46 14.57 22.36
CA SER A 95 14.56 14.42 21.20
C SER A 95 15.27 14.53 19.84
N ASP A 96 16.58 14.34 19.82
CA ASP A 96 17.37 14.25 18.60
C ASP A 96 17.13 12.89 17.92
N ALA A 97 17.07 12.88 16.59
CA ALA A 97 17.01 11.64 15.82
C ALA A 97 18.33 11.41 15.06
N PHE A 98 18.68 10.14 14.85
CA PHE A 98 19.89 9.71 14.15
C PHE A 98 19.54 8.66 13.10
N ALA A 99 20.26 8.71 11.97
CA ALA A 99 20.26 7.68 10.94
C ALA A 99 21.67 7.12 10.80
N ALA A 100 21.80 5.80 10.98
CA ALA A 100 23.07 5.11 10.87
C ALA A 100 23.03 4.10 9.72
N VAL A 101 24.17 3.94 9.05
CA VAL A 101 24.40 2.89 8.04
C VAL A 101 25.46 1.94 8.57
N LEU A 102 25.14 0.65 8.61
CA LEU A 102 26.06 -0.40 9.03
C LEU A 102 26.32 -1.36 7.88
N LYS A 103 27.58 -1.74 7.68
CA LYS A 103 27.96 -2.84 6.80
C LYS A 103 28.00 -4.14 7.60
N LEU A 104 27.28 -5.15 7.14
CA LEU A 104 27.29 -6.48 7.73
C LEU A 104 28.20 -7.43 6.95
N ASP A 105 28.91 -8.28 7.68
CA ASP A 105 29.45 -9.53 7.17
C ASP A 105 28.69 -10.68 7.84
N SER A 106 27.64 -11.14 7.16
CA SER A 106 26.75 -12.18 7.68
C SER A 106 27.46 -13.54 7.86
N ASN A 107 28.57 -13.79 7.15
CA ASN A 107 29.36 -15.01 7.33
C ASN A 107 30.26 -14.94 8.56
N ALA A 108 30.86 -13.77 8.81
CA ALA A 108 31.68 -13.53 9.99
C ALA A 108 30.84 -13.22 11.24
N GLY A 109 29.56 -12.90 11.08
CA GLY A 109 28.69 -12.44 12.18
C GLY A 109 29.16 -11.10 12.76
N THR A 110 29.70 -10.22 11.92
CA THR A 110 30.24 -8.92 12.35
C THR A 110 29.56 -7.76 11.63
N ALA A 111 29.56 -6.59 12.27
CA ALA A 111 29.06 -5.36 11.69
C ALA A 111 30.04 -4.21 11.90
N GLU A 112 30.10 -3.31 10.92
CA GLU A 112 30.92 -2.12 10.91
C GLU A 112 30.03 -0.89 10.69
N ILE A 113 30.11 0.11 11.55
CA ILE A 113 29.40 1.37 11.38
C ILE A 113 30.09 2.17 10.26
N LYS A 114 29.37 2.45 9.17
CA LYS A 114 29.87 3.24 8.04
C LYS A 114 29.63 4.74 8.21
N GLY A 115 28.51 5.10 8.82
CA GLY A 115 28.16 6.49 9.07
C GLY A 115 27.03 6.59 10.08
N VAL A 116 27.02 7.70 10.82
CA VAL A 116 25.89 8.08 11.68
C VAL A 116 25.67 9.58 11.52
N ASP A 117 24.50 9.92 10.99
CA ASP A 117 24.07 11.29 10.79
C ASP A 117 23.03 11.66 11.84
N LYS A 118 23.22 12.82 12.47
CA LYS A 118 22.18 13.44 13.28
C LYS A 118 21.22 14.16 12.35
N LEU A 119 19.93 13.87 12.45
CA LEU A 119 18.89 14.55 11.66
C LEU A 119 18.70 15.99 12.15
N ASP A 120 18.28 16.87 11.24
CA ASP A 120 17.99 18.27 11.56
C ASP A 120 16.85 18.39 12.58
N ALA A 121 16.87 19.50 13.32
CA ALA A 121 15.88 19.77 14.35
C ALA A 121 14.45 19.76 13.77
N GLY A 122 13.56 18.99 14.39
CA GLY A 122 12.16 18.83 13.95
C GLY A 122 11.93 17.72 12.94
N ILE A 123 12.98 17.15 12.32
CA ILE A 123 12.84 15.96 11.47
C ILE A 123 12.71 14.72 12.35
N GLN A 124 11.68 13.91 12.07
CA GLN A 124 11.35 12.74 12.88
C GLN A 124 11.15 11.50 12.00
N PRO A 125 11.70 10.33 12.37
CA PRO A 125 11.37 9.06 11.72
C PRO A 125 9.93 8.64 12.05
N ALA A 126 9.40 7.68 11.28
CA ALA A 126 8.05 7.11 11.48
C ALA A 126 7.76 6.74 12.95
N LEU A 127 6.50 6.86 13.36
CA LEU A 127 6.00 6.40 14.64
C LEU A 127 5.89 4.87 14.64
N THR A 128 6.33 4.22 15.72
CA THR A 128 6.20 2.76 15.88
C THR A 128 4.89 2.40 16.57
N ILE A 129 4.43 1.15 16.43
CA ILE A 129 3.27 0.61 17.19
C ILE A 129 3.42 0.81 18.70
N GLU A 130 4.60 0.55 19.26
CA GLU A 130 4.88 0.75 20.69
C GLU A 130 4.57 2.18 21.14
N GLU A 131 4.87 3.18 20.30
CA GLU A 131 4.51 4.58 20.58
C GLU A 131 3.02 4.85 20.42
N LEU A 132 2.35 4.29 19.41
CA LEU A 132 0.92 4.49 19.20
C LEU A 132 0.12 3.91 20.40
N CYS A 133 0.54 2.77 20.93
CA CYS A 133 -0.06 2.16 22.13
C CYS A 133 0.15 3.00 23.40
N MET A 134 1.24 3.78 23.50
CA MET A 134 1.45 4.68 24.64
C MET A 134 0.34 5.74 24.77
N ALA A 135 -0.36 6.09 23.68
CA ALA A 135 -1.46 7.05 23.71
C ALA A 135 -2.50 6.68 24.78
N GLU A 136 -3.01 5.45 24.72
CA GLU A 136 -3.99 4.94 25.67
C GLU A 136 -3.40 4.82 27.09
N GLU A 137 -2.18 4.27 27.21
CA GLU A 137 -1.56 4.05 28.52
C GLU A 137 -1.31 5.35 29.29
N CYS A 138 -0.88 6.40 28.60
CA CYS A 138 -0.54 7.69 29.18
C CYS A 138 -1.80 8.49 29.55
N ILE A 139 -2.80 8.56 28.68
CA ILE A 139 -4.01 9.34 28.97
C ILE A 139 -4.82 8.75 30.14
N ARG A 140 -4.77 7.42 30.33
CA ARG A 140 -5.40 6.74 31.48
C ARG A 140 -4.71 6.99 32.82
N LYS A 141 -3.52 7.60 32.81
CA LYS A 141 -2.74 7.95 34.01
C LYS A 141 -2.71 9.45 34.27
N ASP A 142 -3.10 10.28 33.29
CA ASP A 142 -3.08 11.74 33.43
C ASP A 142 -4.34 12.23 34.19
N PRO A 143 -4.20 12.83 35.39
CA PRO A 143 -5.34 13.26 36.20
C PRO A 143 -6.23 14.30 35.52
N ARG A 144 -5.68 15.10 34.60
CA ARG A 144 -6.43 16.14 33.87
C ARG A 144 -7.35 15.49 32.85
N VAL A 145 -6.84 14.50 32.12
CA VAL A 145 -7.61 13.75 31.12
C VAL A 145 -8.69 12.88 31.80
N ILE A 146 -8.34 12.19 32.89
CA ILE A 146 -9.30 11.39 33.66
C ILE A 146 -10.47 12.26 34.14
N LYS A 147 -10.19 13.44 34.71
CA LYS A 147 -11.23 14.37 35.14
C LYS A 147 -12.16 14.76 33.99
N LEU A 148 -11.62 15.01 32.79
CA LEU A 148 -12.44 15.34 31.62
C LEU A 148 -13.31 14.15 31.17
N ALA A 149 -12.85 12.92 31.30
CA ALA A 149 -13.67 11.74 31.03
C ALA A 149 -14.80 11.60 32.07
N GLU A 150 -14.49 11.81 33.35
CA GLU A 150 -15.47 11.71 34.44
C GLU A 150 -16.58 12.76 34.35
N GLU A 151 -16.26 13.98 33.87
CA GLU A 151 -17.25 15.04 33.60
C GLU A 151 -18.37 14.61 32.65
N VAL A 152 -18.11 13.62 31.78
CA VAL A 152 -19.09 13.06 30.84
C VAL A 152 -19.49 11.62 31.19
N GLY A 153 -19.19 11.17 32.41
CA GLY A 153 -19.61 9.87 32.93
C GLY A 153 -18.77 8.68 32.45
N VAL A 154 -17.57 8.91 31.91
CA VAL A 154 -16.65 7.85 31.46
C VAL A 154 -15.54 7.66 32.50
N LYS A 155 -15.35 6.42 32.95
CA LYS A 155 -14.28 6.08 33.91
C LYS A 155 -12.93 5.97 33.21
N ALA A 156 -11.85 6.09 33.97
CA ALA A 156 -10.48 5.96 33.45
C ALA A 156 -10.23 4.61 32.73
N ASP A 157 -10.76 3.50 33.24
CA ASP A 157 -10.64 2.16 32.62
C ASP A 157 -11.53 1.97 31.39
N GLN A 158 -12.47 2.90 31.16
CA GLN A 158 -13.34 2.95 29.99
C GLN A 158 -12.84 3.91 28.91
N LEU A 159 -11.79 4.69 29.17
CA LEU A 159 -11.21 5.64 28.22
C LEU A 159 -10.20 4.93 27.33
N TYR A 160 -10.40 4.93 26.01
CA TYR A 160 -9.50 4.35 25.01
C TYR A 160 -9.01 5.45 24.06
N ALA A 161 -7.92 5.20 23.35
CA ALA A 161 -7.50 6.11 22.29
C ALA A 161 -6.68 5.44 21.20
N ASP A 162 -6.89 5.91 19.98
CA ASP A 162 -5.96 5.68 18.88
C ASP A 162 -4.88 6.77 18.91
N GLY A 163 -3.62 6.34 19.01
CA GLY A 163 -2.46 7.20 18.81
C GLY A 163 -2.27 7.50 17.33
N TRP A 164 -2.22 8.79 16.96
CA TRP A 164 -2.08 9.23 15.58
C TRP A 164 -0.93 10.23 15.44
N SER A 165 -0.22 10.20 14.31
CA SER A 165 0.66 11.31 13.94
C SER A 165 -0.12 12.61 14.04
N ILE A 166 0.51 13.62 14.62
CA ILE A 166 -0.08 14.97 14.71
C ILE A 166 -0.21 15.62 13.32
N GLY A 167 0.47 15.05 12.31
CA GLY A 167 0.73 15.71 11.04
C GLY A 167 1.75 16.83 11.25
N TRP A 168 1.28 18.01 11.67
CA TRP A 168 2.14 19.12 12.08
C TRP A 168 1.41 20.05 13.06
N ASP A 169 2.12 20.54 14.07
CA ASP A 169 1.59 21.49 15.06
C ASP A 169 2.68 22.46 15.55
N LYS A 170 2.50 23.76 15.25
CA LYS A 170 3.47 24.81 15.59
C LYS A 170 3.71 25.00 17.10
N ARG A 171 2.79 24.54 17.96
CA ARG A 171 2.88 24.72 19.41
C ARG A 171 4.03 23.93 20.04
N PHE A 172 4.49 22.87 19.36
CA PHE A 172 5.43 21.91 19.92
C PHE A 172 6.64 21.69 19.00
N PRO A 173 7.42 22.75 18.72
CA PRO A 173 8.61 22.62 17.88
C PRO A 173 9.61 21.66 18.53
N ASN A 174 10.25 20.82 17.73
CA ASN A 174 11.31 19.88 18.15
C ASN A 174 10.87 18.83 19.20
N LYS A 175 9.57 18.65 19.42
CA LYS A 175 9.03 17.54 20.19
C LYS A 175 8.65 16.40 19.26
N ARG A 176 8.64 15.16 19.77
CA ARG A 176 8.08 14.01 19.06
C ARG A 176 6.70 13.73 19.63
N ILE A 177 5.65 14.04 18.88
CA ILE A 177 4.30 14.07 19.44
C ILE A 177 3.29 13.27 18.62
N GLN A 178 2.25 12.83 19.30
CA GLN A 178 1.05 12.26 18.69
C GLN A 178 -0.20 12.95 19.24
N GLN A 179 -1.29 12.91 18.47
CA GLN A 179 -2.63 13.22 18.96
C GLN A 179 -3.34 11.92 19.34
N CYS A 180 -4.09 11.95 20.44
CA CYS A 180 -4.87 10.81 20.89
C CYS A 180 -6.33 11.01 20.47
N LEU A 181 -6.83 10.22 19.52
CA LEU A 181 -8.25 10.23 19.18
C LEU A 181 -9.00 9.40 20.23
N THR A 182 -9.77 10.06 21.11
CA THR A 182 -10.33 9.39 22.29
C THR A 182 -11.73 8.81 22.06
N PHE A 183 -11.94 7.64 22.66
CA PHE A 183 -13.18 6.87 22.61
C PHE A 183 -13.52 6.32 24.00
N ALA A 184 -14.79 5.96 24.22
CA ALA A 184 -15.19 5.17 25.37
C ALA A 184 -15.42 3.71 24.97
N ARG A 185 -15.26 2.79 25.92
CA ARG A 185 -15.67 1.39 25.78
C ARG A 185 -16.28 0.92 27.10
N PHE A 186 -17.54 0.49 27.09
CA PHE A 186 -18.28 0.16 28.31
C PHE A 186 -18.28 -1.33 28.64
N GLY A 187 -18.05 -2.20 27.65
CA GLY A 187 -17.83 -3.64 27.78
C GLY A 187 -16.51 -4.11 27.18
N LYS A 188 -15.96 -5.21 27.69
CA LYS A 188 -14.61 -5.72 27.35
C LYS A 188 -14.32 -5.77 25.83
N ASP A 189 -15.25 -6.31 25.07
CA ASP A 189 -15.11 -6.57 23.63
C ASP A 189 -16.02 -5.66 22.78
N GLU A 190 -16.57 -4.60 23.39
CA GLU A 190 -17.47 -3.66 22.73
C GLU A 190 -16.74 -2.77 21.72
N ASN A 191 -17.44 -2.40 20.65
CA ASN A 191 -16.93 -1.51 19.62
C ASN A 191 -16.76 -0.07 20.16
N LEU A 192 -15.51 0.30 20.50
CA LEU A 192 -15.18 1.64 21.02
C LEU A 192 -15.52 2.77 20.04
N TYR A 193 -15.51 2.50 18.73
CA TYR A 193 -15.78 3.52 17.71
C TYR A 193 -17.25 3.96 17.70
N GLY A 194 -18.14 3.21 18.36
CA GLY A 194 -19.51 3.63 18.64
C GLY A 194 -19.62 4.75 19.69
N HIS A 195 -18.54 5.06 20.40
CA HIS A 195 -18.55 6.00 21.53
C HIS A 195 -17.41 7.04 21.45
N PRO A 196 -17.32 7.83 20.37
CA PRO A 196 -16.28 8.87 20.25
C PRO A 196 -16.47 9.96 21.32
N MET A 197 -15.35 10.42 21.89
CA MET A 197 -15.30 11.46 22.92
C MET A 197 -15.10 12.85 22.29
N ASP A 198 -15.27 13.93 23.07
CA ASP A 198 -15.29 15.33 22.58
C ASP A 198 -13.96 16.10 22.73
N PHE A 199 -12.82 15.42 22.92
CA PHE A 199 -11.53 16.06 23.11
C PHE A 199 -10.37 15.24 22.54
N PHE A 200 -9.22 15.89 22.34
CA PHE A 200 -8.00 15.30 21.77
C PHE A 200 -6.77 15.68 22.59
N PRO A 201 -6.29 14.81 23.49
CA PRO A 201 -4.99 14.98 24.15
C PRO A 201 -3.83 14.96 23.15
N ILE A 202 -2.80 15.76 23.40
CA ILE A 202 -1.53 15.74 22.67
C ILE A 202 -0.46 15.17 23.58
N LEU A 203 0.26 14.14 23.14
CA LEU A 203 1.24 13.40 23.94
C LEU A 203 2.66 13.62 23.39
N ASP A 204 3.64 13.79 24.28
CA ASP A 204 5.06 13.64 23.97
C ASP A 204 5.46 12.15 24.01
N ASN A 205 5.87 11.59 22.88
CA ASN A 205 6.22 10.16 22.75
C ASN A 205 7.55 9.78 23.39
N ASN A 206 8.36 10.75 23.81
CA ASN A 206 9.61 10.46 24.52
C ASN A 206 9.40 10.45 26.03
N THR A 207 8.54 11.33 26.57
CA THR A 207 8.32 11.46 28.02
C THR A 207 7.03 10.81 28.51
N GLY A 208 6.05 10.57 27.62
CA GLY A 208 4.70 10.15 27.98
C GLY A 208 3.85 11.25 28.63
N GLU A 209 4.27 12.52 28.54
CA GLU A 209 3.57 13.66 29.11
C GLU A 209 2.46 14.16 28.17
N VAL A 210 1.27 14.44 28.73
CA VAL A 210 0.21 15.16 28.00
C VAL A 210 0.55 16.65 27.96
N LEU A 211 0.75 17.20 26.76
CA LEU A 211 1.22 18.56 26.48
C LEU A 211 0.10 19.58 26.26
N ALA A 212 -1.06 19.15 25.77
CA ALA A 212 -2.27 19.97 25.61
C ALA A 212 -3.50 19.08 25.45
N ILE A 213 -4.67 19.68 25.57
CA ILE A 213 -5.95 19.02 25.29
C ILE A 213 -6.78 19.94 24.38
N ASP A 214 -7.02 19.50 23.15
CA ASP A 214 -7.79 20.25 22.16
C ASP A 214 -9.27 19.84 22.21
N PHE A 215 -10.18 20.82 22.13
CA PHE A 215 -11.62 20.59 22.06
C PHE A 215 -12.16 21.05 20.70
N PRO A 216 -12.69 20.13 19.88
CA PRO A 216 -13.28 20.51 18.60
C PRO A 216 -14.51 21.39 18.79
N GLN A 217 -14.69 22.30 17.84
CA GLN A 217 -15.88 23.12 17.74
C GLN A 217 -17.03 22.34 17.12
N HIS A 218 -18.24 22.60 17.59
CA HIS A 218 -19.48 22.02 17.06
C HIS A 218 -20.30 23.10 16.38
N ARG A 219 -21.00 22.74 15.30
CA ARG A 219 -21.82 23.65 14.51
C ARG A 219 -23.14 23.93 15.20
N LYS A 220 -23.47 25.22 15.37
CA LYS A 220 -24.76 25.69 15.89
C LYS A 220 -25.52 26.40 14.77
N GLY A 221 -26.71 25.88 14.43
CA GLY A 221 -27.47 26.38 13.28
C GLY A 221 -26.72 26.22 11.95
N GLY A 222 -25.93 25.15 11.82
CA GLY A 222 -25.16 24.83 10.62
C GLY A 222 -23.84 25.59 10.45
N LYS A 223 -23.39 26.36 11.45
CA LYS A 223 -22.15 27.16 11.38
C LYS A 223 -21.24 26.92 12.57
N LEU A 224 -19.92 26.95 12.33
CA LEU A 224 -18.93 26.95 13.42
C LEU A 224 -19.02 28.28 14.20
N PRO A 225 -18.90 28.26 15.54
CA PRO A 225 -18.96 29.46 16.37
C PRO A 225 -17.73 30.37 16.21
N GLY A 226 -16.60 29.82 15.77
CA GLY A 226 -15.37 30.56 15.49
C GLY A 226 -14.71 30.14 14.16
N GLY A 227 -13.50 30.66 13.93
CA GLY A 227 -12.66 30.27 12.80
C GLY A 227 -12.09 28.86 12.95
N THR A 228 -11.43 28.39 11.91
CA THR A 228 -10.78 27.07 11.84
C THR A 228 -9.30 27.10 12.23
N GLU A 229 -8.80 28.28 12.59
CA GLU A 229 -7.40 28.48 12.98
C GLU A 229 -7.06 27.68 14.25
N PRO A 230 -5.88 27.04 14.30
CA PRO A 230 -5.43 26.39 15.51
C PRO A 230 -5.09 27.39 16.62
N PRO A 231 -5.17 26.96 17.89
CA PRO A 231 -4.66 27.74 19.01
C PRO A 231 -3.15 28.02 18.84
N THR A 232 -2.71 29.19 19.31
CA THR A 232 -1.30 29.57 19.27
C THR A 232 -0.48 28.99 20.41
N GLU A 233 -1.13 28.62 21.51
CA GLU A 233 -0.49 28.14 22.74
C GLU A 233 -1.09 26.78 23.17
N ALA A 234 -0.30 26.02 23.91
CA ALA A 234 -0.79 24.85 24.62
C ALA A 234 -1.81 25.27 25.70
N SER A 235 -2.86 24.47 25.90
CA SER A 235 -3.89 24.77 26.90
C SER A 235 -4.30 23.51 27.65
N PHE A 236 -4.47 23.69 28.96
CA PHE A 236 -5.17 22.79 29.87
C PHE A 236 -6.35 23.49 30.54
N GLY A 237 -6.80 24.62 29.96
CA GLY A 237 -7.96 25.36 30.42
C GLY A 237 -9.24 24.52 30.34
N PRO A 238 -10.33 24.96 30.99
CA PRO A 238 -11.61 24.29 30.85
C PRO A 238 -12.06 24.27 29.40
N ALA A 239 -12.89 23.30 29.04
CA ALA A 239 -13.49 23.23 27.71
C ALA A 239 -14.20 24.55 27.38
N PRO A 240 -14.04 25.09 26.15
CA PRO A 240 -14.64 26.36 25.74
C PRO A 240 -16.17 26.26 25.52
N ARG A 241 -16.74 25.09 25.75
CA ARG A 241 -18.15 24.74 25.59
C ARG A 241 -18.55 23.72 26.66
N GLU A 242 -19.86 23.54 26.81
CA GLU A 242 -20.38 22.40 27.57
C GLU A 242 -19.85 21.08 26.99
N ARG A 243 -19.59 20.13 27.87
CA ARG A 243 -19.02 18.83 27.52
C ARG A 243 -20.09 17.94 26.92
N ILE A 244 -19.73 17.22 25.86
CA ILE A 244 -20.68 16.39 25.12
C ILE A 244 -20.41 14.93 25.51
N PRO A 245 -21.33 14.26 26.21
CA PRO A 245 -21.14 12.85 26.55
C PRO A 245 -21.17 12.00 25.30
N PRO A 246 -20.35 10.93 25.23
CA PRO A 246 -20.33 10.03 24.08
C PRO A 246 -21.72 9.40 23.85
N PRO A 247 -22.08 9.05 22.61
CA PRO A 247 -23.26 8.22 22.35
C PRO A 247 -23.18 6.94 23.20
N LEU A 248 -24.31 6.46 23.73
CA LEU A 248 -24.34 5.25 24.58
C LEU A 248 -24.96 4.04 23.86
N GLU A 249 -25.51 4.26 22.67
CA GLU A 249 -26.07 3.19 21.85
C GLU A 249 -24.95 2.27 21.35
N ARG A 250 -25.14 0.96 21.49
CA ARG A 250 -24.12 -0.04 21.17
C ARG A 250 -24.16 -0.36 19.69
N HIS A 251 -23.00 -0.33 19.04
CA HIS A 251 -22.85 -0.65 17.62
C HIS A 251 -21.81 -1.76 17.42
N ASP A 252 -22.09 -2.93 18.00
CA ASP A 252 -21.19 -4.08 17.98
C ASP A 252 -21.33 -4.91 16.70
N TYR A 253 -20.22 -5.53 16.28
CA TYR A 253 -20.15 -6.39 15.10
C TYR A 253 -19.75 -7.84 15.40
N LEU A 254 -19.26 -8.12 16.62
CA LEU A 254 -19.00 -9.49 17.04
C LEU A 254 -20.32 -10.25 17.19
N PRO A 255 -20.48 -11.46 16.63
CA PRO A 255 -21.76 -12.17 16.61
C PRO A 255 -22.46 -12.29 17.97
N GLU A 256 -21.70 -12.53 19.04
CA GLU A 256 -22.19 -12.65 20.41
C GLU A 256 -22.70 -11.33 21.00
N LEU A 257 -22.22 -10.18 20.51
CA LEU A 257 -22.63 -8.85 20.96
C LEU A 257 -23.68 -8.23 20.04
N ALA A 258 -23.53 -8.39 18.72
CA ALA A 258 -24.39 -7.82 17.69
C ALA A 258 -25.83 -8.34 17.73
N ASN A 259 -26.06 -9.53 18.31
CA ASN A 259 -27.40 -10.09 18.50
C ASN A 259 -28.32 -9.21 19.35
N ALA A 260 -27.78 -8.35 20.22
CA ALA A 260 -28.54 -7.40 21.03
C ALA A 260 -28.64 -5.99 20.39
N GLY A 261 -28.35 -5.88 19.09
CA GLY A 261 -28.26 -4.61 18.38
C GLY A 261 -29.50 -3.70 18.49
N PRO A 262 -29.32 -2.38 18.39
CA PRO A 262 -30.30 -1.40 18.85
C PRO A 262 -31.53 -1.25 17.92
N HIS A 263 -31.40 -1.67 16.66
CA HIS A 263 -32.42 -1.42 15.65
C HIS A 263 -33.68 -2.29 15.78
N ASN A 264 -33.64 -3.41 16.53
CA ASN A 264 -34.83 -4.19 16.87
C ASN A 264 -34.62 -5.16 18.04
N PRO A 265 -34.86 -4.75 19.30
CA PRO A 265 -34.72 -5.64 20.46
C PRO A 265 -35.64 -6.88 20.42
N GLU A 266 -36.75 -6.82 19.67
CA GLU A 266 -37.69 -7.93 19.50
C GLU A 266 -37.27 -8.93 18.42
N LYS A 267 -36.26 -8.60 17.60
CA LYS A 267 -35.70 -9.45 16.55
C LYS A 267 -34.18 -9.42 16.62
N PRO A 268 -33.57 -10.22 17.51
CA PRO A 268 -32.13 -10.31 17.58
C PRO A 268 -31.54 -10.70 16.22
N LEU A 269 -30.36 -10.18 15.92
CA LEU A 269 -29.61 -10.61 14.75
C LEU A 269 -29.38 -12.13 14.85
N SER A 270 -29.50 -12.84 13.72
CA SER A 270 -29.23 -14.28 13.66
C SER A 270 -28.32 -14.57 12.49
N MET A 271 -27.33 -15.45 12.72
CA MET A 271 -26.36 -15.82 11.69
C MET A 271 -27.04 -16.64 10.60
N ARG A 272 -26.75 -16.31 9.34
CA ARG A 272 -27.23 -17.05 8.16
C ARG A 272 -26.81 -18.52 8.25
N GLN A 273 -27.74 -19.43 7.97
CA GLN A 273 -27.52 -20.88 8.00
C GLN A 273 -27.61 -21.53 6.61
N ASP A 274 -27.81 -20.72 5.56
CA ASP A 274 -28.06 -21.15 4.19
C ASP A 274 -26.83 -21.06 3.26
N LEU A 275 -25.71 -20.52 3.75
CA LEU A 275 -24.43 -20.51 3.04
C LEU A 275 -23.79 -21.91 3.07
N LYS A 276 -23.61 -22.50 1.88
CA LYS A 276 -22.96 -23.81 1.72
C LYS A 276 -21.44 -23.65 1.61
N PRO A 277 -20.63 -24.60 2.13
CA PRO A 277 -19.18 -24.54 2.01
C PRO A 277 -18.69 -24.48 0.56
N LEU A 278 -17.62 -23.71 0.32
CA LEU A 278 -16.87 -23.66 -0.93
C LEU A 278 -15.41 -23.99 -0.64
N SER A 279 -14.95 -25.16 -1.11
CA SER A 279 -13.57 -25.63 -0.88
C SER A 279 -12.71 -25.46 -2.12
N VAL A 280 -11.58 -24.77 -1.98
CA VAL A 280 -10.55 -24.63 -3.04
C VAL A 280 -9.42 -25.61 -2.74
N VAL A 281 -9.21 -26.59 -3.61
CA VAL A 281 -8.27 -27.70 -3.37
C VAL A 281 -7.36 -27.93 -4.58
N GLN A 282 -6.04 -28.00 -4.35
CA GLN A 282 -5.04 -28.37 -5.36
C GLN A 282 -4.46 -29.76 -5.04
N PRO A 283 -5.05 -30.85 -5.57
CA PRO A 283 -4.71 -32.21 -5.15
C PRO A 283 -3.28 -32.65 -5.50
N GLU A 284 -2.68 -32.01 -6.50
CA GLU A 284 -1.31 -32.28 -6.96
C GLU A 284 -0.30 -31.25 -6.45
N GLY A 285 -0.72 -30.37 -5.53
CA GLY A 285 0.07 -29.24 -5.05
C GLY A 285 -0.05 -27.99 -5.93
N VAL A 286 0.75 -26.98 -5.58
CA VAL A 286 0.79 -25.68 -6.27
C VAL A 286 1.67 -25.74 -7.52
N SER A 287 1.45 -24.82 -8.44
CA SER A 287 2.17 -24.73 -9.72
C SER A 287 3.35 -23.73 -9.68
N PHE A 288 3.50 -22.99 -8.59
CA PHE A 288 4.63 -22.09 -8.36
C PHE A 288 5.74 -22.81 -7.58
N LYS A 289 6.96 -22.31 -7.74
CA LYS A 289 8.13 -22.73 -6.97
C LYS A 289 8.70 -21.54 -6.24
N ARG A 290 9.26 -21.79 -5.06
CA ARG A 290 9.97 -20.80 -4.27
C ARG A 290 11.37 -21.29 -3.96
N ASN A 291 12.36 -20.42 -4.17
CA ASN A 291 13.73 -20.61 -3.70
C ASN A 291 14.15 -19.35 -2.92
N GLY A 292 14.24 -19.46 -1.59
CA GLY A 292 14.39 -18.28 -0.74
C GLY A 292 13.21 -17.33 -0.93
N ASN A 293 13.46 -16.10 -1.37
CA ASN A 293 12.41 -15.13 -1.69
C ASN A 293 12.15 -14.99 -3.20
N VAL A 294 12.76 -15.83 -4.03
CA VAL A 294 12.50 -15.84 -5.48
C VAL A 294 11.37 -16.81 -5.78
N ILE A 295 10.36 -16.32 -6.51
CA ILE A 295 9.20 -17.08 -6.95
C ILE A 295 9.26 -17.26 -8.46
N GLU A 296 8.97 -18.48 -8.91
CA GLU A 296 8.79 -18.83 -10.31
C GLU A 296 7.38 -19.43 -10.51
N TRP A 297 6.60 -18.85 -11.41
CA TRP A 297 5.25 -19.34 -11.71
C TRP A 297 4.86 -19.04 -13.15
N GLN A 298 4.52 -20.07 -13.94
CA GLN A 298 3.95 -19.91 -15.30
C GLN A 298 4.70 -18.86 -16.15
N LYS A 299 6.02 -19.04 -16.30
CA LYS A 299 6.97 -18.16 -16.99
C LYS A 299 7.32 -16.86 -16.25
N TRP A 300 6.60 -16.47 -15.22
CA TRP A 300 7.00 -15.37 -14.34
C TRP A 300 8.15 -15.78 -13.43
N LYS A 301 9.04 -14.82 -13.16
CA LYS A 301 10.07 -14.91 -12.13
C LYS A 301 10.21 -13.56 -11.44
N MET A 302 10.24 -13.56 -10.12
CA MET A 302 10.30 -12.33 -9.31
C MET A 302 10.89 -12.58 -7.93
N HIS A 303 11.40 -11.54 -7.29
CA HIS A 303 11.77 -11.52 -5.87
C HIS A 303 10.66 -10.88 -5.04
N VAL A 304 10.33 -11.49 -3.90
CA VAL A 304 9.34 -11.02 -2.93
C VAL A 304 10.06 -10.52 -1.67
N GLY A 305 10.06 -9.21 -1.46
CA GLY A 305 10.65 -8.53 -0.32
C GLY A 305 9.62 -8.10 0.73
N PHE A 306 10.13 -7.81 1.93
CA PHE A 306 9.37 -7.23 3.04
C PHE A 306 10.16 -6.03 3.59
N HIS A 307 9.51 -4.87 3.71
CA HIS A 307 10.12 -3.64 4.19
C HIS A 307 9.28 -3.07 5.34
N PRO A 308 9.86 -2.62 6.47
CA PRO A 308 9.07 -2.12 7.61
C PRO A 308 8.18 -0.93 7.24
N ARG A 309 8.62 -0.08 6.32
CA ARG A 309 7.84 1.04 5.76
C ARG A 309 6.81 0.63 4.70
N GLU A 310 7.25 0.11 3.55
CA GLU A 310 6.36 -0.16 2.39
C GLU A 310 5.55 -1.46 2.54
N GLY A 311 5.96 -2.35 3.45
CA GLY A 311 5.44 -3.71 3.55
C GLY A 311 5.93 -4.57 2.40
N LEU A 312 4.99 -5.11 1.62
CA LEU A 312 5.26 -5.98 0.47
C LEU A 312 5.94 -5.20 -0.67
N VAL A 313 7.11 -5.67 -1.11
CA VAL A 313 7.87 -5.12 -2.23
C VAL A 313 8.17 -6.22 -3.24
N LEU A 314 7.86 -6.01 -4.52
CA LEU A 314 8.20 -6.95 -5.59
C LEU A 314 9.37 -6.40 -6.39
N SER A 315 10.39 -7.24 -6.64
CA SER A 315 11.59 -6.83 -7.36
C SER A 315 11.97 -7.83 -8.45
N THR A 316 12.84 -7.41 -9.36
CA THR A 316 13.46 -8.23 -10.41
C THR A 316 12.44 -9.08 -11.20
N ILE A 317 11.35 -8.44 -11.63
CA ILE A 317 10.22 -9.10 -12.30
C ILE A 317 10.57 -9.31 -13.78
N SER A 318 10.55 -10.57 -14.21
CA SER A 318 10.82 -10.97 -15.59
C SER A 318 9.84 -12.05 -16.07
N TYR A 319 9.83 -12.27 -17.37
CA TYR A 319 8.99 -13.25 -18.04
C TYR A 319 9.81 -14.10 -19.02
N GLY A 320 9.68 -15.43 -18.93
CA GLY A 320 10.29 -16.39 -19.85
C GLY A 320 9.50 -16.51 -21.15
N ASP A 321 9.94 -15.82 -22.19
CA ASP A 321 9.29 -15.82 -23.50
C ASP A 321 9.91 -16.86 -24.44
N THR A 322 9.10 -17.82 -24.87
CA THR A 322 9.49 -18.91 -25.78
C THR A 322 9.40 -18.52 -27.26
N GLU A 323 8.77 -17.38 -27.58
CA GLU A 323 8.56 -16.90 -28.95
C GLU A 323 9.40 -15.66 -29.27
N ALA A 324 10.13 -15.11 -28.30
CA ALA A 324 11.09 -14.06 -28.56
C ALA A 324 12.13 -14.51 -29.61
N PRO A 325 12.69 -13.58 -30.41
CA PRO A 325 13.69 -13.92 -31.42
C PRO A 325 14.86 -14.73 -30.83
N GLY A 326 15.10 -15.93 -31.37
CA GLY A 326 16.14 -16.85 -30.90
C GLY A 326 15.78 -17.72 -29.70
N ALA A 327 14.60 -17.56 -29.11
CA ALA A 327 14.10 -18.39 -28.02
C ALA A 327 13.42 -19.67 -28.53
N SER A 328 13.23 -20.62 -27.61
CA SER A 328 12.44 -21.83 -27.86
C SER A 328 11.77 -22.31 -26.57
N ALA A 329 10.88 -23.32 -26.67
CA ALA A 329 10.29 -23.95 -25.49
C ALA A 329 11.32 -24.58 -24.54
N SER A 330 12.46 -25.08 -25.07
CA SER A 330 13.54 -25.66 -24.26
C SER A 330 14.55 -24.62 -23.77
N SER A 331 14.52 -23.41 -24.31
CA SER A 331 15.41 -22.29 -23.96
C SER A 331 14.67 -20.97 -24.13
N PRO A 332 13.71 -20.64 -23.24
CA PRO A 332 13.00 -19.36 -23.29
C PRO A 332 13.98 -18.20 -23.06
N LYS A 333 13.71 -17.05 -23.67
CA LYS A 333 14.42 -15.80 -23.37
C LYS A 333 13.80 -15.19 -22.11
N GLU A 334 14.58 -15.03 -21.06
CA GLU A 334 14.16 -14.27 -19.86
C GLU A 334 14.15 -12.77 -20.21
N ARG A 335 12.97 -12.18 -20.28
CA ARG A 335 12.77 -10.77 -20.65
C ARG A 335 12.44 -9.94 -19.41
N PRO A 336 13.22 -8.90 -19.07
CA PRO A 336 12.96 -8.07 -17.91
C PRO A 336 11.74 -7.16 -18.15
N LEU A 337 10.99 -6.90 -17.07
CA LEU A 337 9.78 -6.07 -17.11
C LEU A 337 9.87 -4.90 -16.13
N PHE A 338 10.05 -5.19 -14.84
CA PHE A 338 10.10 -4.19 -13.78
C PHE A 338 11.20 -4.54 -12.80
N TYR A 339 12.07 -3.59 -12.49
CA TYR A 339 13.08 -3.79 -11.47
C TYR A 339 12.45 -3.81 -10.07
N ARG A 340 11.44 -2.95 -9.82
CA ARG A 340 10.79 -2.82 -8.53
C ARG A 340 9.36 -2.25 -8.65
N LEU A 341 8.41 -2.86 -7.94
CA LEU A 341 7.03 -2.40 -7.76
C LEU A 341 6.70 -2.36 -6.26
N SER A 342 6.14 -1.25 -5.77
CA SER A 342 5.71 -1.10 -4.37
C SER A 342 4.71 0.04 -4.19
N LEU A 343 4.03 0.06 -3.04
CA LEU A 343 3.34 1.25 -2.55
C LEU A 343 4.34 2.12 -1.78
N ALA A 344 4.79 3.20 -2.39
CA ALA A 344 5.86 4.04 -1.84
C ALA A 344 5.35 5.10 -0.86
N GLU A 345 4.08 5.48 -0.95
CA GLU A 345 3.42 6.37 0.00
C GLU A 345 1.89 6.20 -0.03
N MET A 346 1.20 6.67 1.00
CA MET A 346 -0.23 6.94 0.99
C MET A 346 -0.53 8.26 1.71
N VAL A 347 -1.63 8.93 1.39
CA VAL A 347 -2.18 10.01 2.23
C VAL A 347 -3.70 9.86 2.35
N VAL A 348 -4.23 10.03 3.56
CA VAL A 348 -5.67 9.88 3.88
C VAL A 348 -6.28 11.18 4.40
N PRO A 349 -6.48 12.22 3.55
CA PRO A 349 -6.95 13.52 4.00
C PRO A 349 -8.45 13.56 4.29
N TYR A 350 -8.81 14.04 5.48
CA TYR A 350 -10.18 14.29 5.91
C TYR A 350 -10.64 15.71 5.56
N ALA A 351 -11.94 15.84 5.26
CA ALA A 351 -12.52 17.07 4.74
C ALA A 351 -13.01 18.07 5.80
N GLU A 352 -13.15 17.65 7.06
CA GLU A 352 -13.67 18.53 8.13
C GLU A 352 -12.66 19.64 8.50
N PRO A 353 -12.97 20.92 8.22
CA PRO A 353 -12.02 22.00 8.45
C PRO A 353 -11.92 22.45 9.91
N ALA A 354 -12.89 22.13 10.78
CA ALA A 354 -12.86 22.55 12.18
C ALA A 354 -11.59 22.05 12.88
N HIS A 355 -10.90 22.92 13.63
CA HIS A 355 -9.79 22.49 14.47
C HIS A 355 -10.28 21.47 15.51
N PRO A 356 -9.55 20.37 15.75
CA PRO A 356 -8.28 19.97 15.15
C PRO A 356 -8.38 18.99 13.97
N HIS A 357 -9.57 18.74 13.41
CA HIS A 357 -9.79 17.69 12.42
C HIS A 357 -9.00 17.85 11.12
N TYR A 358 -8.60 19.07 10.77
CA TYR A 358 -7.68 19.30 9.64
C TYR A 358 -6.33 18.59 9.82
N ARG A 359 -5.96 18.14 11.04
CA ARG A 359 -4.76 17.32 11.30
C ARG A 359 -4.91 15.87 10.86
N LYS A 360 -6.13 15.42 10.54
CA LYS A 360 -6.38 14.06 10.05
C LYS A 360 -6.09 13.99 8.55
N PHE A 361 -4.83 13.72 8.23
CA PHE A 361 -4.35 13.47 6.87
C PHE A 361 -3.12 12.56 6.90
N ALA A 362 -3.31 11.39 7.51
CA ALA A 362 -2.23 10.48 7.84
C ALA A 362 -1.50 9.98 6.58
N PHE A 363 -0.18 9.87 6.68
CA PHE A 363 0.65 9.24 5.66
C PHE A 363 1.00 7.83 6.09
N ASP A 364 0.11 6.85 5.92
CA ASP A 364 0.24 5.61 6.68
C ASP A 364 1.53 4.82 6.36
N VAL A 365 2.05 4.94 5.13
CA VAL A 365 3.35 4.36 4.76
C VAL A 365 4.48 5.15 5.43
N GLY A 366 4.55 6.48 5.29
CA GLY A 366 5.65 7.30 5.80
C GLY A 366 5.64 7.64 7.29
N GLU A 367 4.47 7.67 7.92
CA GLU A 367 4.29 8.03 9.34
C GLU A 367 4.20 6.82 10.26
N TYR A 368 3.79 5.64 9.78
CA TYR A 368 3.63 4.43 10.61
C TYR A 368 4.38 3.21 10.06
N GLY A 369 4.31 3.01 8.74
CA GLY A 369 4.94 1.89 8.04
C GLY A 369 4.02 0.67 7.95
N LEU A 370 3.57 0.36 6.73
CA LEU A 370 2.66 -0.76 6.47
C LEU A 370 3.25 -2.13 6.81
N GLY A 371 4.58 -2.26 6.79
CA GLY A 371 5.26 -3.48 7.21
C GLY A 371 5.22 -3.65 8.73
N TYR A 372 5.45 -2.60 9.50
CA TYR A 372 5.22 -2.63 10.96
C TYR A 372 3.78 -2.98 11.29
N LEU A 373 2.84 -2.44 10.52
CA LEU A 373 1.40 -2.64 10.70
C LEU A 373 0.84 -3.92 10.06
N ALA A 374 1.69 -4.82 9.55
CA ALA A 374 1.24 -6.06 8.90
C ALA A 374 0.65 -7.04 9.92
N ASN A 375 -0.41 -7.73 9.51
CA ASN A 375 -1.13 -8.70 10.34
C ASN A 375 -0.54 -10.10 10.17
N SER A 376 -0.63 -10.93 11.21
CA SER A 376 -0.38 -12.37 11.10
C SER A 376 -1.56 -13.07 10.43
N LEU A 377 -1.39 -13.49 9.17
CA LEU A 377 -2.47 -14.09 8.39
C LEU A 377 -2.68 -15.55 8.76
N SER A 378 -3.94 -15.95 8.97
CA SER A 378 -4.29 -17.31 9.40
C SER A 378 -4.85 -18.15 8.25
N LEU A 379 -4.47 -19.44 8.23
CA LEU A 379 -4.91 -20.39 7.20
C LEU A 379 -6.44 -20.55 7.22
N GLY A 380 -7.08 -20.32 6.06
CA GLY A 380 -8.53 -20.49 5.89
C GLY A 380 -9.40 -19.30 6.33
N CYS A 381 -8.79 -18.22 6.84
CA CYS A 381 -9.48 -16.97 7.16
C CYS A 381 -9.16 -15.90 6.11
N ASP A 382 -7.92 -15.41 6.10
CA ASP A 382 -7.48 -14.29 5.23
C ASP A 382 -7.16 -14.75 3.80
N CYS A 383 -6.58 -15.95 3.68
CA CYS A 383 -6.21 -16.56 2.40
C CYS A 383 -6.78 -17.98 2.32
N LEU A 384 -7.53 -18.27 1.24
CA LEU A 384 -8.27 -19.53 1.05
C LEU A 384 -7.65 -20.37 -0.07
N GLY A 385 -7.32 -21.63 0.21
CA GLY A 385 -6.77 -22.57 -0.77
C GLY A 385 -5.50 -23.26 -0.27
N SER A 386 -4.58 -23.57 -1.19
CA SER A 386 -3.24 -24.08 -0.86
C SER A 386 -2.29 -22.90 -0.76
N ILE A 387 -1.99 -22.49 0.48
CA ILE A 387 -1.30 -21.22 0.77
C ILE A 387 0.15 -21.47 1.17
N GLU A 388 1.06 -20.66 0.64
CA GLU A 388 2.42 -20.51 1.13
C GLU A 388 2.61 -19.15 1.81
N TYR A 389 3.37 -19.09 2.90
CA TYR A 389 3.55 -17.87 3.69
C TYR A 389 5.00 -17.41 3.79
N MET A 390 5.18 -16.11 4.05
CA MET A 390 6.45 -15.51 4.47
C MET A 390 6.25 -14.67 5.73
N ASP A 391 7.18 -14.77 6.66
CA ASP A 391 7.19 -13.95 7.87
C ASP A 391 7.74 -12.55 7.59
N GLY A 392 7.22 -11.57 8.32
CA GLY A 392 7.83 -10.24 8.45
C GLY A 392 8.73 -10.19 9.68
N VAL A 393 9.81 -9.41 9.62
CA VAL A 393 10.69 -9.16 10.78
C VAL A 393 10.93 -7.67 10.91
N VAL A 394 10.66 -7.11 12.09
CA VAL A 394 10.85 -5.69 12.38
C VAL A 394 11.58 -5.50 13.71
N ALA A 395 12.18 -4.33 13.94
CA ALA A 395 12.92 -4.02 15.16
C ALA A 395 12.00 -3.40 16.23
N LYS A 396 12.24 -3.75 17.50
CA LYS A 396 11.61 -3.14 18.69
C LYS A 396 12.46 -1.99 19.24
N HIS A 397 11.89 -1.17 20.11
CA HIS A 397 12.59 -0.04 20.75
C HIS A 397 13.87 -0.43 21.49
N ASP A 398 13.89 -1.62 22.09
CA ASP A 398 15.05 -2.14 22.81
C ASP A 398 16.14 -2.71 21.89
N GLY A 399 15.91 -2.76 20.58
CA GLY A 399 16.82 -3.28 19.56
C GLY A 399 16.70 -4.79 19.33
N THR A 400 15.78 -5.46 20.02
CA THR A 400 15.36 -6.84 19.69
C THR A 400 14.41 -6.85 18.49
N VAL A 401 13.87 -8.02 18.15
CA VAL A 401 13.01 -8.20 16.96
C VAL A 401 11.60 -8.61 17.33
N GLU A 402 10.66 -8.20 16.49
CA GLU A 402 9.33 -8.77 16.40
C GLU A 402 9.20 -9.56 15.11
N VAL A 403 8.54 -10.71 15.20
CA VAL A 403 8.30 -11.60 14.06
C VAL A 403 6.81 -11.59 13.81
N ILE A 404 6.43 -11.06 12.66
CA ILE A 404 5.05 -11.07 12.18
C ILE A 404 4.90 -12.37 11.41
N GLU A 405 4.51 -13.43 12.12
CA GLU A 405 4.29 -14.75 11.53
C GLU A 405 3.28 -14.62 10.39
N ASN A 406 3.54 -15.27 9.25
CA ASN A 406 2.59 -15.30 8.12
C ASN A 406 2.21 -13.92 7.56
N ALA A 407 3.09 -12.91 7.61
CA ALA A 407 2.83 -11.54 7.13
C ALA A 407 2.40 -11.47 5.64
N ILE A 408 2.98 -12.32 4.79
CA ILE A 408 2.66 -12.39 3.36
C ILE A 408 2.09 -13.77 3.06
N CYS A 409 0.99 -13.83 2.32
CA CYS A 409 0.43 -15.08 1.79
C CYS A 409 0.53 -15.14 0.26
N MET A 410 0.76 -16.33 -0.27
CA MET A 410 0.93 -16.60 -1.70
C MET A 410 0.13 -17.83 -2.11
N HIS A 411 -0.65 -17.70 -3.17
CA HIS A 411 -1.51 -18.79 -3.67
C HIS A 411 -1.94 -18.57 -5.11
N GLU A 412 -2.61 -19.58 -5.69
CA GLU A 412 -3.19 -19.51 -7.02
C GLU A 412 -4.71 -19.40 -6.94
N GLU A 413 -5.31 -18.57 -7.80
CA GLU A 413 -6.76 -18.44 -7.94
C GLU A 413 -7.20 -18.69 -9.38
N ASP A 414 -8.31 -19.39 -9.56
CA ASP A 414 -9.00 -19.44 -10.85
C ASP A 414 -9.62 -18.07 -11.16
N THR A 415 -9.52 -17.64 -12.42
CA THR A 415 -10.04 -16.33 -12.87
C THR A 415 -11.16 -16.46 -13.90
N GLY A 416 -11.78 -17.63 -14.02
CA GLY A 416 -12.80 -17.89 -15.03
C GLY A 416 -12.21 -18.24 -16.39
N LEU A 417 -12.69 -17.59 -17.45
CA LEU A 417 -12.20 -17.80 -18.81
C LEU A 417 -11.00 -16.89 -19.08
N LEU A 418 -9.92 -17.47 -19.60
CA LEU A 418 -8.79 -16.72 -20.13
C LEU A 418 -9.09 -16.24 -21.55
N TRP A 419 -9.48 -17.17 -22.40
CA TRP A 419 -9.99 -16.88 -23.74
C TRP A 419 -10.88 -18.01 -24.24
N LYS A 420 -11.78 -17.67 -25.18
CA LYS A 420 -12.70 -18.62 -25.82
C LYS A 420 -13.05 -18.15 -27.22
N HIS A 421 -13.18 -19.08 -28.15
CA HIS A 421 -13.75 -18.83 -29.47
C HIS A 421 -14.66 -19.99 -29.91
N THR A 422 -15.71 -19.66 -30.66
CA THR A 422 -16.62 -20.64 -31.28
C THR A 422 -16.81 -20.27 -32.76
N ASP A 423 -16.43 -21.18 -33.66
CA ASP A 423 -16.79 -21.05 -35.07
C ASP A 423 -18.22 -21.56 -35.29
N TYR A 424 -19.13 -20.65 -35.61
CA TYR A 424 -20.56 -20.95 -35.78
C TYR A 424 -20.89 -21.65 -37.11
N ARG A 425 -19.92 -21.74 -38.03
CA ARG A 425 -20.12 -22.35 -39.34
C ARG A 425 -20.39 -23.86 -39.19
N VAL A 426 -21.03 -24.45 -40.19
CA VAL A 426 -21.27 -25.90 -40.22
C VAL A 426 -19.93 -26.65 -40.13
N GLY A 427 -19.77 -27.50 -39.11
CA GLY A 427 -18.50 -28.18 -38.82
C GLY A 427 -17.47 -27.38 -38.02
N GLY A 428 -17.80 -26.15 -37.62
CA GLY A 428 -16.99 -25.29 -36.77
C GLY A 428 -16.80 -25.84 -35.36
N ARG A 429 -15.71 -25.43 -34.69
CA ARG A 429 -15.33 -25.91 -33.36
C ARG A 429 -15.39 -24.79 -32.32
N ALA A 430 -15.65 -25.17 -31.08
CA ALA A 430 -15.44 -24.32 -29.92
C ALA A 430 -14.14 -24.70 -29.22
N HIS A 431 -13.41 -23.70 -28.72
CA HIS A 431 -12.23 -23.90 -27.89
C HIS A 431 -12.26 -22.90 -26.74
N ASN A 432 -11.93 -23.35 -25.53
CA ASN A 432 -11.91 -22.52 -24.34
C ASN A 432 -10.74 -22.90 -23.45
N VAL A 433 -10.16 -21.88 -22.82
CA VAL A 433 -9.04 -22.01 -21.89
C VAL A 433 -9.40 -21.22 -20.62
N ARG A 434 -9.14 -21.83 -19.47
CA ARG A 434 -9.39 -21.19 -18.17
C ARG A 434 -8.23 -20.34 -17.73
N GLY A 435 -8.56 -19.26 -17.03
CA GLY A 435 -7.59 -18.35 -16.46
C GLY A 435 -7.15 -18.80 -15.08
N ARG A 436 -5.91 -18.47 -14.75
CA ARG A 436 -5.35 -18.58 -13.41
C ARG A 436 -4.52 -17.34 -13.14
N LYS A 437 -4.51 -16.90 -11.89
CA LYS A 437 -3.58 -15.88 -11.41
C LYS A 437 -2.82 -16.40 -10.19
N PHE A 438 -1.57 -15.97 -10.06
CA PHE A 438 -0.80 -16.10 -8.82
C PHE A 438 -0.97 -14.82 -8.02
N VAL A 439 -1.32 -14.94 -6.73
CA VAL A 439 -1.60 -13.83 -5.83
C VAL A 439 -0.54 -13.78 -4.74
N ILE A 440 -0.05 -12.58 -4.44
CA ILE A 440 0.84 -12.27 -3.32
C ILE A 440 0.15 -11.17 -2.52
N SER A 441 -0.21 -11.46 -1.27
CA SER A 441 -1.06 -10.60 -0.45
C SER A 441 -0.42 -10.27 0.90
N MET A 442 -0.70 -9.07 1.40
CA MET A 442 -0.42 -8.63 2.76
C MET A 442 -1.64 -7.85 3.27
N VAL A 443 -2.02 -8.05 4.54
CA VAL A 443 -3.02 -7.21 5.22
C VAL A 443 -2.29 -6.38 6.26
N CYS A 444 -2.60 -5.09 6.36
CA CYS A 444 -2.13 -4.23 7.44
C CYS A 444 -3.30 -3.47 8.08
N THR A 445 -3.22 -3.29 9.40
CA THR A 445 -4.20 -2.54 10.18
C THR A 445 -3.62 -1.19 10.60
N VAL A 446 -4.23 -0.09 10.15
CA VAL A 446 -3.87 1.27 10.54
C VAL A 446 -4.96 1.80 11.47
N ALA A 447 -4.80 1.55 12.77
CA ALA A 447 -5.78 1.86 13.81
C ALA A 447 -7.18 1.31 13.45
N ASN A 448 -8.05 2.14 12.90
CA ASN A 448 -9.42 1.81 12.57
C ASN A 448 -9.60 1.16 11.18
N TYR A 449 -8.67 1.33 10.23
CA TYR A 449 -8.80 0.76 8.87
C TYR A 449 -7.95 -0.49 8.67
N GLU A 450 -8.41 -1.39 7.80
CA GLU A 450 -7.58 -2.44 7.21
C GLU A 450 -7.39 -2.23 5.71
N TYR A 451 -6.15 -2.45 5.26
CA TYR A 451 -5.80 -2.50 3.84
C TYR A 451 -5.27 -3.89 3.49
N GLN A 452 -5.94 -4.57 2.56
CA GLN A 452 -5.43 -5.78 1.94
C GLN A 452 -4.82 -5.42 0.59
N ILE A 453 -3.51 -5.60 0.46
CA ILE A 453 -2.72 -5.27 -0.73
C ILE A 453 -2.45 -6.57 -1.49
N ASN A 454 -3.09 -6.73 -2.65
CA ASN A 454 -3.05 -7.94 -3.48
C ASN A 454 -2.35 -7.68 -4.80
N TRP A 455 -1.12 -8.17 -4.95
CA TRP A 455 -0.48 -8.28 -6.25
C TRP A 455 -0.91 -9.57 -6.93
N SER A 456 -1.20 -9.50 -8.24
CA SER A 456 -1.61 -10.65 -9.04
C SER A 456 -0.87 -10.72 -10.36
N PHE A 457 -0.45 -11.92 -10.75
CA PHE A 457 0.22 -12.21 -12.02
C PHE A 457 -0.65 -13.16 -12.84
N HIS A 458 -0.93 -12.82 -14.09
CA HIS A 458 -1.86 -13.56 -14.95
C HIS A 458 -1.12 -14.31 -16.05
N LEU A 459 -1.76 -15.36 -16.58
CA LEU A 459 -1.20 -16.18 -17.67
C LEU A 459 -1.03 -15.41 -18.99
N ASP A 460 -1.76 -14.33 -19.18
CA ASP A 460 -1.70 -13.46 -20.37
C ASP A 460 -0.59 -12.39 -20.30
N GLY A 461 0.23 -12.41 -19.24
CA GLY A 461 1.30 -11.42 -19.04
C GLY A 461 0.86 -10.16 -18.28
N THR A 462 -0.39 -10.08 -17.84
CA THR A 462 -0.90 -8.95 -17.03
C THR A 462 -0.40 -9.03 -15.58
N ILE A 463 -0.03 -7.88 -15.01
CA ILE A 463 0.17 -7.70 -13.57
C ILE A 463 -0.98 -6.84 -13.05
N GLY A 464 -1.65 -7.25 -11.97
CA GLY A 464 -2.70 -6.49 -11.31
C GLY A 464 -2.33 -6.16 -9.87
N LEU A 465 -2.72 -4.98 -9.41
CA LEU A 465 -2.75 -4.60 -8.01
C LEU A 465 -4.19 -4.28 -7.63
N GLU A 466 -4.67 -4.94 -6.58
CA GLU A 466 -5.94 -4.65 -5.92
C GLU A 466 -5.65 -4.26 -4.48
N ILE A 467 -6.17 -3.11 -4.05
CA ILE A 467 -6.14 -2.70 -2.66
C ILE A 467 -7.58 -2.75 -2.15
N LYS A 468 -7.86 -3.60 -1.17
CA LYS A 468 -9.16 -3.62 -0.49
C LYS A 468 -9.09 -2.83 0.80
N LEU A 469 -9.98 -1.88 0.95
CA LEU A 469 -10.19 -1.08 2.14
C LEU A 469 -11.35 -1.69 2.91
N SER A 470 -11.14 -2.02 4.17
CA SER A 470 -12.13 -2.56 5.10
C SER A 470 -11.92 -1.90 6.48
N GLY A 471 -12.65 -2.36 7.49
CA GLY A 471 -12.47 -1.93 8.87
C GLY A 471 -13.51 -0.94 9.29
N ILE A 472 -13.17 -0.07 10.21
CA ILE A 472 -14.10 0.83 10.88
C ILE A 472 -13.81 2.25 10.44
N LEU A 473 -14.85 3.04 10.19
CA LEU A 473 -14.71 4.45 9.87
C LEU A 473 -14.00 5.21 11.00
N ASN A 474 -13.26 6.26 10.67
CA ASN A 474 -12.84 7.23 11.69
C ASN A 474 -14.04 8.10 12.08
N LEU A 475 -14.39 8.09 13.37
CA LEU A 475 -15.64 8.67 13.87
C LEU A 475 -15.40 9.78 14.88
N TYR A 476 -16.28 10.77 14.85
CA TYR A 476 -16.38 11.82 15.86
C TYR A 476 -17.85 12.04 16.22
N GLN A 477 -18.14 12.50 17.43
CA GLN A 477 -19.52 12.73 17.86
C GLN A 477 -20.08 14.08 17.40
N LEU A 478 -21.40 14.13 17.22
CA LEU A 478 -22.17 15.36 17.04
C LEU A 478 -22.83 15.78 18.37
N GLU A 479 -23.01 17.08 18.56
CA GLU A 479 -23.88 17.62 19.61
C GLU A 479 -25.35 17.24 19.32
N GLN A 480 -26.20 17.24 20.34
CA GLN A 480 -27.62 16.96 20.16
C GLN A 480 -28.26 17.94 19.15
N GLY A 481 -28.74 17.40 18.03
CA GLY A 481 -29.37 18.20 16.97
C GLY A 481 -28.39 18.86 15.98
N GLU A 482 -27.08 18.69 16.16
CA GLU A 482 -26.08 19.09 15.16
C GLU A 482 -26.17 18.19 13.92
N LYS A 483 -25.76 18.73 12.77
CA LYS A 483 -25.65 18.00 11.52
C LYS A 483 -24.24 18.12 10.93
N PRO A 484 -23.78 17.15 10.09
CA PRO A 484 -22.45 17.18 9.49
C PRO A 484 -22.19 18.32 8.49
N GLU A 485 -23.23 19.03 8.03
CA GLU A 485 -23.14 20.21 7.13
C GLU A 485 -22.25 20.02 5.88
N GLY A 486 -22.27 18.82 5.29
CA GLY A 486 -21.55 18.53 4.04
C GLY A 486 -20.07 18.17 4.21
N TYR A 487 -19.60 17.91 5.43
CA TYR A 487 -18.24 17.44 5.72
C TYR A 487 -18.18 16.00 6.25
N GLY A 488 -19.34 15.34 6.37
CA GLY A 488 -19.46 13.97 6.86
C GLY A 488 -20.87 13.42 6.69
N THR A 489 -21.04 12.18 7.12
CA THR A 489 -22.33 11.48 7.19
C THR A 489 -22.59 11.07 8.63
N GLU A 490 -23.78 11.38 9.14
CA GLU A 490 -24.28 10.85 10.40
C GLU A 490 -24.68 9.38 10.17
N VAL A 491 -23.75 8.44 10.44
CA VAL A 491 -23.91 7.00 10.15
C VAL A 491 -24.76 6.28 11.19
N ALA A 492 -24.83 6.85 12.39
CA ALA A 492 -25.73 6.48 13.48
C ALA A 492 -26.02 7.75 14.32
N PRO A 493 -27.04 7.76 15.20
CA PRO A 493 -27.42 8.95 15.95
C PRO A 493 -26.23 9.61 16.65
N ARG A 494 -25.93 10.86 16.27
CA ARG A 494 -24.79 11.64 16.72
C ARG A 494 -23.39 11.06 16.42
N ILE A 495 -23.25 10.08 15.55
CA ILE A 495 -21.97 9.51 15.14
C ILE A 495 -21.67 9.96 13.72
N ASN A 496 -20.67 10.83 13.57
CA ASN A 496 -20.29 11.43 12.30
C ASN A 496 -19.02 10.81 11.72
N ALA A 497 -19.14 10.30 10.51
CA ALA A 497 -18.02 9.86 9.69
C ALA A 497 -17.65 10.96 8.70
N HIS A 498 -16.49 11.59 8.90
CA HIS A 498 -16.03 12.68 8.04
C HIS A 498 -15.69 12.16 6.63
N TYR A 499 -15.99 12.96 5.60
CA TYR A 499 -15.54 12.66 4.24
C TYR A 499 -14.02 12.65 4.17
N HIS A 500 -13.45 11.75 3.37
CA HIS A 500 -12.00 11.64 3.24
C HIS A 500 -11.60 10.99 1.91
N GLN A 501 -10.32 11.01 1.58
CA GLN A 501 -9.76 10.26 0.45
C GLN A 501 -8.78 9.21 0.95
N HIS A 502 -8.57 8.18 0.15
CA HIS A 502 -7.47 7.22 0.30
C HIS A 502 -6.64 7.28 -0.97
N LEU A 503 -5.47 7.94 -0.94
CA LEU A 503 -4.64 8.17 -2.13
C LEU A 503 -3.29 7.47 -1.97
N PHE A 504 -3.00 6.51 -2.84
CA PHE A 504 -1.80 5.69 -2.82
C PHE A 504 -0.84 6.11 -3.93
N SER A 505 0.46 6.10 -3.64
CA SER A 505 1.51 6.28 -4.64
C SER A 505 2.14 4.95 -5.02
N LEU A 506 1.76 4.42 -6.17
CA LEU A 506 2.37 3.24 -6.77
C LEU A 506 3.71 3.62 -7.42
N ARG A 507 4.82 3.10 -6.90
CA ARG A 507 6.14 3.25 -7.52
C ARG A 507 6.36 2.15 -8.56
N VAL A 508 6.65 2.56 -9.79
CA VAL A 508 6.93 1.69 -10.94
C VAL A 508 8.32 1.98 -11.47
N ASP A 509 9.24 1.04 -11.26
CA ASP A 509 10.61 1.09 -11.77
C ASP A 509 10.70 0.20 -13.01
N SER A 510 10.40 0.78 -14.17
CA SER A 510 10.30 0.06 -15.43
C SER A 510 11.67 -0.41 -15.92
N HIS A 511 11.68 -1.61 -16.49
CA HIS A 511 12.86 -2.20 -17.12
C HIS A 511 12.45 -3.06 -18.32
N ILE A 512 11.56 -2.52 -19.15
CA ILE A 512 10.91 -3.22 -20.27
C ILE A 512 11.97 -3.58 -21.31
N ASP A 513 12.28 -4.88 -21.43
CA ASP A 513 13.36 -5.41 -22.28
C ASP A 513 14.73 -4.72 -22.11
N GLY A 514 14.94 -3.98 -21.02
CA GLY A 514 16.19 -3.25 -20.74
C GLY A 514 15.97 -1.98 -19.93
N PRO A 515 17.06 -1.31 -19.50
CA PRO A 515 17.00 -0.14 -18.62
C PRO A 515 16.58 1.14 -19.33
N LEU A 516 16.71 1.23 -20.65
CA LEU A 516 16.42 2.45 -21.40
C LEU A 516 14.95 2.46 -21.80
N ASN A 517 14.12 3.05 -20.97
CA ASN A 517 12.69 3.15 -21.20
C ASN A 517 12.26 4.60 -21.41
N SER A 518 11.05 4.75 -21.92
CA SER A 518 10.36 6.02 -22.11
C SER A 518 8.93 5.87 -21.63
N ILE A 519 8.29 6.99 -21.31
CA ILE A 519 6.87 7.05 -20.98
C ILE A 519 6.08 7.61 -22.18
N MET A 520 5.10 6.86 -22.64
CA MET A 520 4.24 7.20 -23.76
C MET A 520 2.83 7.49 -23.26
N GLU A 521 2.32 8.68 -23.52
CA GLU A 521 0.91 9.02 -23.31
C GLU A 521 0.10 8.74 -24.58
N SER A 522 -1.10 8.21 -24.41
CA SER A 522 -2.10 8.07 -25.45
C SER A 522 -3.47 8.48 -24.95
N HIS A 523 -4.30 9.02 -25.83
CA HIS A 523 -5.67 9.43 -25.56
C HIS A 523 -6.52 9.22 -26.81
N ILE A 524 -7.83 9.26 -26.67
CA ILE A 524 -8.81 9.09 -27.75
C ILE A 524 -9.24 10.47 -28.24
N GLU A 525 -9.24 10.64 -29.56
CA GLU A 525 -9.71 11.85 -30.24
C GLU A 525 -10.77 11.48 -31.27
N GLU A 526 -11.93 12.15 -31.22
CA GLU A 526 -12.88 12.13 -32.32
C GLU A 526 -12.24 12.73 -33.57
N SER A 527 -12.62 12.23 -34.75
CA SER A 527 -12.20 12.83 -36.00
C SER A 527 -12.65 14.30 -36.07
N PRO A 528 -11.77 15.25 -36.45
CA PRO A 528 -12.16 16.66 -36.57
C PRO A 528 -13.13 16.92 -37.74
N PHE A 529 -13.34 15.92 -38.61
CA PHE A 529 -14.21 16.04 -39.78
C PHE A 529 -15.67 15.69 -39.42
N PRO A 530 -16.64 16.54 -39.81
CA PRO A 530 -18.05 16.33 -39.46
C PRO A 530 -18.67 15.15 -40.25
N ALA A 531 -19.79 14.63 -39.74
CA ALA A 531 -20.61 13.68 -40.46
C ALA A 531 -21.03 14.24 -41.84
N GLY A 532 -20.98 13.40 -42.87
CA GLY A 532 -21.25 13.77 -44.27
C GLY A 532 -20.05 14.35 -45.04
N SER A 533 -18.92 14.61 -44.38
CA SER A 533 -17.66 14.95 -45.06
C SER A 533 -17.09 13.75 -45.84
N PRO A 534 -16.26 13.97 -46.87
CA PRO A 534 -15.54 12.88 -47.55
C PRO A 534 -14.68 12.03 -46.59
N GLU A 535 -14.11 12.65 -45.56
CA GLU A 535 -13.20 12.00 -44.60
C GLU A 535 -13.93 11.24 -43.48
N ASN A 536 -15.15 11.65 -43.13
CA ASN A 536 -15.93 11.04 -42.05
C ASN A 536 -17.43 10.99 -42.39
N PHE A 537 -17.78 10.42 -43.55
CA PHE A 537 -19.14 10.43 -44.09
C PHE A 537 -20.20 9.94 -43.09
N ALA A 538 -19.92 8.86 -42.36
CA ALA A 538 -20.85 8.31 -41.38
C ALA A 538 -20.67 8.88 -39.96
N GLY A 539 -19.71 9.79 -39.73
CA GLY A 539 -19.47 10.42 -38.43
C GLY A 539 -18.87 9.51 -37.37
N ASN A 540 -18.38 8.33 -37.73
CA ASN A 540 -17.96 7.28 -36.79
C ASN A 540 -16.44 7.27 -36.50
N ALA A 541 -15.65 8.11 -37.17
CA ALA A 541 -14.20 8.06 -37.08
C ALA A 541 -13.65 8.66 -35.78
N PHE A 542 -12.71 7.96 -35.16
CA PHE A 542 -11.87 8.43 -34.05
C PHE A 542 -10.47 7.84 -34.20
N THR A 543 -9.49 8.39 -33.47
CA THR A 543 -8.09 7.96 -33.49
C THR A 543 -7.51 7.96 -32.08
N ALA A 544 -6.33 7.34 -31.92
CA ALA A 544 -5.59 7.26 -30.67
C ALA A 544 -4.15 7.76 -30.89
N PRO A 545 -3.93 9.08 -30.99
CA PRO A 545 -2.58 9.62 -31.09
C PRO A 545 -1.80 9.31 -29.82
N TYR A 546 -0.48 9.32 -29.93
CA TYR A 546 0.40 9.14 -28.79
C TYR A 546 1.55 10.14 -28.84
N ARG A 547 2.10 10.44 -27.66
CA ARG A 547 3.29 11.26 -27.47
C ARG A 547 4.22 10.58 -26.48
N ILE A 548 5.51 10.54 -26.81
CA ILE A 548 6.56 10.13 -25.88
C ILE A 548 7.13 11.39 -25.24
N PHE A 549 7.25 11.43 -23.92
CA PHE A 549 7.75 12.60 -23.19
C PHE A 549 9.28 12.63 -23.19
N ASP A 550 9.85 13.81 -23.44
CA ASP A 550 11.31 13.99 -23.48
C ASP A 550 11.88 14.36 -22.10
N THR A 551 11.10 15.05 -21.26
CA THR A 551 11.55 15.60 -19.97
C THR A 551 10.61 15.30 -18.81
N ALA A 552 11.14 15.32 -17.58
CA ALA A 552 10.39 15.05 -16.36
C ALA A 552 9.19 15.99 -16.17
N GLY A 553 9.33 17.28 -16.52
CA GLY A 553 8.24 18.25 -16.43
C GLY A 553 7.07 17.96 -17.39
N GLU A 554 7.35 17.36 -18.55
CA GLU A 554 6.29 16.89 -19.47
C GLU A 554 5.54 15.67 -18.92
N ALA A 555 6.20 14.87 -18.07
CA ALA A 555 5.65 13.65 -17.48
C ALA A 555 5.05 13.85 -16.08
N VAL A 556 4.69 15.09 -15.74
CA VAL A 556 3.76 15.42 -14.65
C VAL A 556 2.37 15.55 -15.27
N ARG A 557 1.52 14.52 -15.11
CA ARG A 557 0.26 14.38 -15.86
C ARG A 557 -0.91 14.02 -14.98
N ASP A 558 -2.07 14.51 -15.39
CA ASP A 558 -3.36 14.12 -14.82
C ASP A 558 -4.12 13.18 -15.73
N ALA A 559 -4.86 12.25 -15.12
CA ALA A 559 -5.82 11.41 -15.84
C ALA A 559 -6.94 12.29 -16.44
N ASP A 560 -7.48 11.86 -17.57
CA ASP A 560 -8.63 12.50 -18.20
C ASP A 560 -9.59 11.42 -18.69
N PHE A 561 -10.73 11.31 -18.01
CA PHE A 561 -11.76 10.34 -18.33
C PHE A 561 -12.43 10.62 -19.68
N ASN A 562 -12.55 11.88 -20.08
CA ASN A 562 -13.25 12.23 -21.33
C ASN A 562 -12.48 11.79 -22.57
N THR A 563 -11.15 11.69 -22.47
CA THR A 563 -10.26 11.29 -23.57
C THR A 563 -9.62 9.92 -23.33
N GLU A 564 -10.05 9.19 -22.28
CA GLU A 564 -9.45 7.91 -21.86
C GLU A 564 -7.90 7.96 -21.81
N ARG A 565 -7.36 9.07 -21.31
CA ARG A 565 -5.91 9.29 -21.26
C ARG A 565 -5.23 8.18 -20.46
N SER A 566 -4.17 7.64 -21.02
CA SER A 566 -3.43 6.52 -20.44
C SER A 566 -1.95 6.58 -20.78
N TRP A 567 -1.14 5.88 -19.97
CA TRP A 567 0.31 5.91 -20.08
C TRP A 567 0.89 4.50 -20.24
N THR A 568 1.94 4.38 -21.03
CA THR A 568 2.63 3.12 -21.35
C THR A 568 4.12 3.28 -21.13
N PHE A 569 4.71 2.41 -20.33
CA PHE A 569 6.16 2.25 -20.24
C PHE A 569 6.61 1.51 -21.48
N VAL A 570 7.49 2.12 -22.29
CA VAL A 570 7.93 1.55 -23.56
C VAL A 570 9.44 1.46 -23.65
N ASN A 571 9.92 0.48 -24.41
CA ASN A 571 11.28 0.46 -24.93
C ASN A 571 11.23 0.81 -26.42
N GLU A 572 11.81 1.95 -26.81
CA GLU A 572 11.76 2.42 -28.20
C GLU A 572 12.71 1.67 -29.15
N ALA A 573 13.75 1.02 -28.60
CA ALA A 573 14.70 0.23 -29.38
C ALA A 573 14.08 -1.10 -29.85
N GLU A 574 13.18 -1.67 -29.05
CA GLU A 574 12.47 -2.90 -29.35
C GLU A 574 11.09 -2.63 -29.97
N LYS A 575 10.85 -3.19 -31.16
CA LYS A 575 9.62 -2.97 -31.91
C LYS A 575 8.86 -4.26 -32.11
N HIS A 576 7.55 -4.20 -31.91
CA HIS A 576 6.67 -5.29 -32.27
C HIS A 576 6.67 -5.51 -33.79
N TYR A 577 6.96 -6.74 -34.23
CA TYR A 577 7.23 -7.08 -35.63
C TYR A 577 6.14 -6.65 -36.63
N SER A 578 4.87 -6.65 -36.20
CA SER A 578 3.72 -6.38 -37.08
C SER A 578 3.28 -4.91 -37.02
N SER A 579 3.21 -4.32 -35.82
CA SER A 579 2.68 -2.96 -35.65
C SER A 579 3.77 -1.90 -35.82
N GLY A 580 5.05 -2.26 -35.73
CA GLY A 580 6.19 -1.33 -35.77
C GLY A 580 6.26 -0.38 -34.57
N LYS A 581 5.36 -0.53 -33.59
CA LYS A 581 5.32 0.27 -32.36
C LYS A 581 6.32 -0.28 -31.34
N PRO A 582 6.86 0.59 -30.45
CA PRO A 582 7.62 0.17 -29.28
C PRO A 582 6.89 -0.91 -28.47
N VAL A 583 7.63 -1.89 -27.96
CA VAL A 583 7.11 -2.84 -26.96
C VAL A 583 6.89 -2.11 -25.63
N GLY A 584 5.85 -2.49 -24.88
CA GLY A 584 5.57 -1.80 -23.63
C GLY A 584 4.57 -2.47 -22.69
N TYR A 585 4.39 -1.86 -21.53
CA TYR A 585 3.37 -2.20 -20.54
C TYR A 585 2.53 -0.95 -20.21
N LYS A 586 1.21 -1.04 -20.40
CA LYS A 586 0.26 0.04 -20.23
C LYS A 586 -0.35 0.04 -18.84
N VAL A 587 -0.43 1.21 -18.22
CA VAL A 587 -1.21 1.45 -17.01
C VAL A 587 -2.69 1.52 -17.36
N VAL A 588 -3.48 0.58 -16.82
CA VAL A 588 -4.93 0.55 -16.95
C VAL A 588 -5.54 0.72 -15.56
N CYS A 589 -6.08 1.90 -15.28
CA CYS A 589 -6.67 2.25 -14.00
C CYS A 589 -7.81 3.26 -14.21
N LYS A 590 -8.90 3.10 -13.46
CA LYS A 590 -10.02 4.07 -13.41
C LYS A 590 -10.10 4.77 -12.05
N ASP A 591 -9.48 4.20 -11.04
CA ASP A 591 -9.51 4.65 -9.65
C ASP A 591 -8.42 5.72 -9.43
N MET A 592 -8.59 6.85 -10.12
CA MET A 592 -7.66 7.98 -10.14
C MET A 592 -8.39 9.27 -9.76
N PRO A 593 -8.82 9.44 -8.49
CA PRO A 593 -9.37 10.69 -8.03
C PRO A 593 -8.27 11.74 -7.86
N ARG A 594 -8.54 12.98 -8.26
CA ARG A 594 -7.67 14.12 -7.92
C ARG A 594 -7.62 14.34 -6.39
N LEU A 595 -6.57 14.99 -5.90
CA LEU A 595 -6.55 15.55 -4.55
C LEU A 595 -7.57 16.71 -4.45
N TYR A 596 -8.49 16.64 -3.49
CA TYR A 596 -9.45 17.72 -3.24
C TYR A 596 -8.94 18.77 -2.26
N ALA A 597 -8.01 18.39 -1.37
CA ALA A 597 -7.30 19.36 -0.54
C ALA A 597 -6.57 20.36 -1.44
N LYS A 598 -6.51 21.63 -1.03
CA LYS A 598 -5.80 22.65 -1.79
C LYS A 598 -4.31 22.33 -1.84
N HIS A 599 -3.67 22.57 -2.99
CA HIS A 599 -2.27 22.25 -3.22
C HIS A 599 -1.32 23.07 -2.31
N ASP A 600 -1.75 24.25 -1.87
CA ASP A 600 -1.07 25.15 -0.93
C ASP A 600 -1.49 24.94 0.54
N GLY A 601 -2.43 24.01 0.80
CA GLY A 601 -2.80 23.58 2.14
C GLY A 601 -1.85 22.53 2.71
N PHE A 602 -1.97 22.23 4.01
CA PHE A 602 -1.03 21.35 4.72
C PHE A 602 -0.88 19.97 4.07
N THR A 603 -2.00 19.36 3.65
CA THR A 603 -1.99 18.09 2.91
C THR A 603 -1.30 18.23 1.56
N GLY A 604 -1.68 19.23 0.76
CA GLY A 604 -1.13 19.43 -0.58
C GLY A 604 0.38 19.67 -0.56
N VAL A 605 0.84 20.50 0.37
CA VAL A 605 2.27 20.78 0.58
C VAL A 605 3.04 19.51 0.97
N ARG A 606 2.54 18.72 1.91
CA ARG A 606 3.23 17.51 2.41
C ARG A 606 3.10 16.29 1.50
N ALA A 607 2.04 16.20 0.68
CA ALA A 607 1.78 15.11 -0.25
C ALA A 607 1.93 15.55 -1.71
N PRO A 608 3.13 15.99 -2.16
CA PRO A 608 3.35 16.48 -3.52
C PRO A 608 2.93 15.45 -4.57
N PHE A 609 3.16 14.15 -4.31
CA PHE A 609 2.77 13.06 -5.20
C PHE A 609 1.27 13.02 -5.51
N ALA A 610 0.42 13.44 -4.58
CA ALA A 610 -1.03 13.36 -4.73
C ALA A 610 -1.60 14.49 -5.63
N LYS A 611 -0.81 15.53 -5.93
CA LYS A 611 -1.26 16.66 -6.76
C LYS A 611 -1.51 16.29 -8.23
N HIS A 612 -0.84 15.24 -8.72
CA HIS A 612 -0.99 14.73 -10.08
C HIS A 612 -1.04 13.19 -10.10
N HIS A 613 -1.61 12.64 -11.17
CA HIS A 613 -1.84 11.19 -11.30
C HIS A 613 -0.60 10.41 -11.77
N LEU A 614 0.29 11.05 -12.52
CA LEU A 614 1.53 10.47 -12.98
C LEU A 614 2.68 11.46 -12.76
N TRP A 615 3.78 10.94 -12.24
CA TRP A 615 5.07 11.58 -12.20
C TRP A 615 6.11 10.63 -12.79
N THR A 616 7.00 11.11 -13.65
CA THR A 616 8.15 10.32 -14.12
C THR A 616 9.42 11.15 -14.02
N VAL A 617 10.42 10.60 -13.35
CA VAL A 617 11.73 11.22 -13.16
C VAL A 617 12.84 10.26 -13.58
N PRO A 618 14.06 10.75 -13.89
CA PRO A 618 15.20 9.87 -14.05
C PRO A 618 15.42 9.04 -12.78
N TYR A 619 15.78 7.78 -12.97
CA TYR A 619 16.11 6.88 -11.87
C TYR A 619 17.33 7.40 -11.09
N GLN A 620 17.24 7.34 -9.77
CA GLN A 620 18.35 7.44 -8.83
C GLN A 620 18.09 6.45 -7.69
N ASP A 621 19.13 5.82 -7.14
CA ASP A 621 18.97 4.82 -6.07
C ASP A 621 18.23 5.39 -4.84
N ALA A 622 18.41 6.69 -4.57
CA ALA A 622 17.77 7.41 -3.47
C ALA A 622 16.29 7.79 -3.74
N HIS A 623 15.83 7.88 -5.00
CA HIS A 623 14.46 8.25 -5.35
C HIS A 623 13.49 7.10 -5.02
N ARG A 624 13.05 7.06 -3.76
CA ARG A 624 12.24 5.97 -3.22
C ARG A 624 10.88 6.47 -2.75
N TYR A 625 10.85 7.42 -1.83
CA TYR A 625 9.63 7.87 -1.14
C TYR A 625 9.17 9.24 -1.64
N PRO A 626 8.04 9.35 -2.35
CA PRO A 626 7.69 10.58 -3.06
C PRO A 626 7.23 11.72 -2.14
N ALA A 627 6.96 11.43 -0.86
CA ALA A 627 6.79 12.43 0.22
C ALA A 627 8.02 12.52 1.16
N GLY A 628 9.12 11.85 0.81
CA GLY A 628 10.39 11.82 1.54
C GLY A 628 10.54 10.77 2.62
N LEU A 629 11.78 10.59 3.08
CA LEU A 629 12.13 9.56 4.06
C LEU A 629 11.53 9.81 5.45
N TYR A 630 11.51 11.07 5.89
CA TYR A 630 11.09 11.48 7.23
C TYR A 630 9.83 12.36 7.15
N VAL A 631 8.66 11.74 7.16
CA VAL A 631 7.36 12.41 6.97
C VAL A 631 6.78 13.03 8.24
N PRO A 632 6.80 12.37 9.42
CA PRO A 632 6.17 12.91 10.63
C PRO A 632 6.63 14.33 10.97
N GLN A 633 5.67 15.18 11.33
CA GLN A 633 5.93 16.53 11.89
C GLN A 633 6.65 17.51 10.97
N THR A 634 6.72 17.22 9.68
CA THR A 634 7.16 18.17 8.65
C THR A 634 6.04 19.15 8.33
N PHE A 635 6.36 20.42 8.11
CA PHE A 635 5.40 21.40 7.58
C PHE A 635 5.42 21.42 6.05
N GLU A 636 6.63 21.49 5.50
CA GLU A 636 6.92 21.46 4.08
C GLU A 636 7.19 20.02 3.62
N ALA A 637 7.02 19.74 2.33
CA ALA A 637 7.58 18.52 1.76
C ALA A 637 9.10 18.47 2.00
N PRO A 638 9.66 17.32 2.41
CA PRO A 638 11.11 17.15 2.49
C PRO A 638 11.80 17.49 1.16
N VAL A 639 13.06 17.91 1.22
CA VAL A 639 13.89 18.16 0.03
C VAL A 639 13.95 16.91 -0.86
N ASP A 640 14.03 15.74 -0.24
CA ASP A 640 13.87 14.46 -0.91
C ASP A 640 12.38 14.17 -1.14
N SER A 641 11.76 14.78 -2.15
CA SER A 641 10.36 14.52 -2.52
C SER A 641 10.13 14.76 -4.00
N ILE A 642 9.02 14.22 -4.54
CA ILE A 642 8.81 14.11 -5.99
C ILE A 642 8.83 15.44 -6.74
N GLU A 643 8.31 16.53 -6.15
CA GLU A 643 8.38 17.86 -6.77
C GLU A 643 9.82 18.37 -6.89
N ASN A 644 10.65 18.13 -5.87
CA ASN A 644 12.05 18.51 -5.88
C ASN A 644 12.87 17.62 -6.83
N TRP A 645 12.51 16.34 -6.98
CA TRP A 645 13.15 15.43 -7.95
C TRP A 645 12.84 15.83 -9.40
N VAL A 646 11.63 16.35 -9.67
CA VAL A 646 11.30 16.96 -10.97
C VAL A 646 12.12 18.24 -11.20
N GLY A 647 12.32 19.04 -10.15
CA GLY A 647 13.17 20.23 -10.18
C GLY A 647 12.66 21.28 -11.17
N ASP A 648 13.53 21.73 -12.09
CA ASP A 648 13.15 22.67 -13.16
C ASP A 648 12.38 22.02 -14.32
N GLY A 649 12.13 20.71 -14.23
CA GLY A 649 11.39 19.92 -15.21
C GLY A 649 12.18 19.55 -16.46
N LYS A 650 13.45 19.98 -16.62
CA LYS A 650 14.21 19.76 -17.87
C LYS A 650 14.99 18.46 -17.92
N ALA A 651 15.05 17.71 -16.82
CA ALA A 651 15.75 16.44 -16.76
C ALA A 651 15.19 15.48 -17.81
N SER A 652 16.07 14.90 -18.63
CA SER A 652 15.68 14.02 -19.73
C SER A 652 15.23 12.66 -19.21
N ILE A 653 14.10 12.16 -19.71
CA ILE A 653 13.52 10.85 -19.32
C ILE A 653 13.33 9.89 -20.50
N ARG A 654 13.53 10.34 -21.73
CA ARG A 654 13.34 9.51 -22.92
C ARG A 654 14.55 8.63 -23.20
N ASN A 655 14.34 7.32 -23.35
CA ASN A 655 15.37 6.31 -23.50
C ASN A 655 16.41 6.40 -22.38
N LYS A 656 15.90 6.47 -21.13
CA LYS A 656 16.69 6.55 -19.90
C LYS A 656 16.22 5.49 -18.91
N ASP A 657 17.03 5.26 -17.89
CA ASP A 657 16.54 4.61 -16.69
C ASP A 657 15.61 5.59 -15.96
N ILE A 658 14.36 5.19 -15.78
CA ILE A 658 13.27 6.03 -15.26
C ILE A 658 12.54 5.33 -14.13
N VAL A 659 11.96 6.13 -13.25
CA VAL A 659 11.00 5.67 -12.24
C VAL A 659 9.76 6.54 -12.31
N SER A 660 8.59 5.91 -12.23
CA SER A 660 7.31 6.58 -12.24
C SER A 660 6.54 6.36 -10.95
N TYR A 661 5.76 7.36 -10.57
CA TYR A 661 4.86 7.33 -9.41
C TYR A 661 3.44 7.59 -9.92
N VAL A 662 2.58 6.59 -9.76
CA VAL A 662 1.19 6.62 -10.20
C VAL A 662 0.29 6.79 -8.99
N THR A 663 -0.45 7.89 -8.92
CA THR A 663 -1.40 8.15 -7.84
C THR A 663 -2.74 7.50 -8.19
N ILE A 664 -3.14 6.54 -7.37
CA ILE A 664 -4.42 5.83 -7.45
C ILE A 664 -5.19 5.98 -6.13
N GLY A 665 -6.49 5.72 -6.10
CA GLY A 665 -7.22 5.82 -4.85
C GLY A 665 -8.73 5.90 -4.97
N THR A 666 -9.37 6.33 -3.87
CA THR A 666 -10.81 6.55 -3.80
C THR A 666 -11.15 7.80 -2.99
N THR A 667 -12.30 8.40 -3.28
CA THR A 667 -12.90 9.44 -2.44
C THR A 667 -14.07 8.83 -1.70
N HIS A 668 -13.95 8.72 -0.38
CA HIS A 668 -14.94 8.07 0.47
C HIS A 668 -15.90 9.10 1.04
N VAL A 669 -17.15 9.02 0.59
CA VAL A 669 -18.31 9.66 1.22
C VAL A 669 -18.99 8.55 2.02
N PRO A 670 -18.75 8.44 3.34
CA PRO A 670 -19.23 7.30 4.12
C PRO A 670 -20.74 7.21 4.11
N ARG A 671 -21.24 5.99 4.21
CA ARG A 671 -22.68 5.67 4.25
C ARG A 671 -22.99 4.85 5.50
N PRO A 672 -24.24 4.85 6.00
CA PRO A 672 -24.61 4.09 7.19
C PRO A 672 -24.23 2.61 7.13
N GLU A 673 -24.27 1.98 5.94
CA GLU A 673 -23.88 0.59 5.76
C GLU A 673 -22.37 0.32 5.91
N ASP A 674 -21.55 1.36 5.99
CA ASP A 674 -20.11 1.25 6.27
C ASP A 674 -19.85 1.14 7.79
N PHE A 675 -20.89 1.21 8.62
CA PHE A 675 -20.82 1.15 10.08
C PHE A 675 -21.76 0.04 10.62
N PRO A 676 -21.36 -0.76 11.63
CA PRO A 676 -20.16 -0.63 12.47
C PRO A 676 -18.83 -1.12 11.88
N VAL A 677 -18.88 -1.92 10.81
CA VAL A 677 -17.70 -2.38 10.06
C VAL A 677 -18.01 -2.27 8.58
N MET A 678 -17.09 -1.68 7.84
CA MET A 678 -17.20 -1.37 6.42
C MET A 678 -17.02 -2.63 5.58
N PRO A 679 -17.97 -2.93 4.65
CA PRO A 679 -17.74 -3.91 3.60
C PRO A 679 -16.56 -3.51 2.71
N ALA A 680 -15.76 -4.48 2.27
CA ALA A 680 -14.57 -4.20 1.49
C ALA A 680 -14.85 -3.38 0.21
N GLN A 681 -14.26 -2.20 0.10
CA GLN A 681 -14.18 -1.40 -1.13
C GLN A 681 -12.84 -1.64 -1.80
N SER A 682 -12.77 -1.67 -3.13
CA SER A 682 -11.53 -1.99 -3.87
C SER A 682 -11.07 -0.86 -4.76
N VAL A 683 -9.75 -0.72 -4.88
CA VAL A 683 -9.03 0.12 -5.86
C VAL A 683 -8.21 -0.81 -6.74
N HIS A 684 -8.29 -0.64 -8.06
CA HIS A 684 -7.65 -1.53 -9.04
C HIS A 684 -6.73 -0.78 -10.01
N VAL A 685 -5.54 -1.33 -10.23
CA VAL A 685 -4.67 -0.95 -11.34
C VAL A 685 -4.09 -2.19 -11.99
N LYS A 686 -3.94 -2.16 -13.31
CA LYS A 686 -3.25 -3.20 -14.08
C LYS A 686 -2.10 -2.61 -14.88
N LEU A 687 -1.07 -3.42 -15.06
CA LEU A 687 0.01 -3.25 -16.02
C LEU A 687 -0.16 -4.33 -17.08
N GLU A 688 -0.62 -3.93 -18.26
CA GLU A 688 -0.97 -4.85 -19.36
C GLU A 688 0.06 -4.77 -20.50
N PRO A 689 0.51 -5.91 -21.07
CA PRO A 689 1.46 -5.91 -22.17
C PRO A 689 0.84 -5.31 -23.45
N ILE A 690 1.54 -4.36 -24.08
CA ILE A 690 1.17 -3.78 -25.37
C ILE A 690 2.31 -4.01 -26.36
N GLY A 691 2.07 -4.89 -27.33
CA GLY A 691 3.08 -5.25 -28.34
C GLY A 691 4.31 -5.97 -27.78
N PHE A 692 4.35 -6.29 -26.48
CA PHE A 692 5.47 -6.95 -25.84
C PHE A 692 5.67 -8.37 -26.39
N PHE A 693 4.60 -9.16 -26.50
CA PHE A 693 4.62 -10.50 -27.08
C PHE A 693 4.26 -10.48 -28.57
N ALA A 694 4.73 -11.48 -29.33
CA ALA A 694 4.41 -11.60 -30.76
C ALA A 694 2.93 -11.94 -31.05
N ARG A 695 2.25 -12.52 -30.07
CA ARG A 695 0.82 -12.86 -30.08
C ARG A 695 0.37 -13.08 -28.63
N ASN A 696 -0.87 -13.50 -28.45
CA ASN A 696 -1.39 -13.88 -27.12
C ASN A 696 -0.44 -14.91 -26.45
N PRO A 697 0.22 -14.57 -25.33
CA PRO A 697 1.22 -15.43 -24.67
C PRO A 697 0.61 -16.61 -23.92
N ALA A 698 -0.73 -16.67 -23.84
CA ALA A 698 -1.50 -17.71 -23.19
C ALA A 698 -2.07 -18.77 -24.16
N LEU A 699 -1.60 -18.81 -25.41
CA LEU A 699 -2.05 -19.83 -26.37
C LEU A 699 -1.51 -21.23 -26.08
N ASP A 700 -0.44 -21.35 -25.30
CA ASP A 700 0.13 -22.63 -24.87
C ASP A 700 -0.47 -23.16 -23.56
N VAL A 701 -1.41 -22.41 -22.96
CA VAL A 701 -2.17 -22.86 -21.80
C VAL A 701 -3.17 -23.92 -22.26
N PRO A 702 -3.12 -25.15 -21.71
CA PRO A 702 -3.99 -26.23 -22.16
C PRO A 702 -5.47 -25.96 -21.83
N ALA A 703 -6.35 -26.38 -22.73
CA ALA A 703 -7.79 -26.42 -22.44
C ALA A 703 -8.06 -27.38 -21.28
N THR A 704 -8.83 -26.93 -20.30
CA THR A 704 -9.17 -27.74 -19.12
C THR A 704 -10.61 -28.25 -19.20
N ASN A 705 -10.79 -29.55 -18.97
CA ASN A 705 -12.08 -30.16 -18.67
C ASN A 705 -12.04 -30.70 -17.23
N ASP A 706 -12.45 -29.88 -16.26
CA ASP A 706 -12.43 -30.28 -14.85
C ASP A 706 -13.55 -31.30 -14.56
N ALA A 707 -13.18 -32.56 -14.39
CA ALA A 707 -14.09 -33.65 -14.09
C ALA A 707 -14.82 -33.49 -12.74
N LYS A 708 -14.36 -32.60 -11.84
CA LYS A 708 -15.04 -32.30 -10.58
C LYS A 708 -16.17 -31.29 -10.74
N SER A 709 -16.24 -30.57 -11.86
CA SER A 709 -17.35 -29.68 -12.17
C SER A 709 -18.62 -30.48 -12.46
N THR A 710 -19.66 -30.29 -11.66
CA THR A 710 -20.95 -30.97 -11.82
C THR A 710 -22.09 -29.95 -11.94
N PRO A 711 -23.19 -30.27 -12.64
CA PRO A 711 -24.37 -29.40 -12.66
C PRO A 711 -24.89 -29.17 -11.24
N ALA A 712 -25.29 -27.94 -10.90
CA ALA A 712 -25.83 -27.62 -9.57
C ALA A 712 -27.06 -28.48 -9.21
N SER A 713 -27.83 -28.93 -10.21
CA SER A 713 -28.97 -29.82 -10.05
C SER A 713 -28.59 -31.30 -9.83
N ALA A 714 -27.36 -31.71 -10.19
CA ALA A 714 -26.90 -33.10 -10.09
C ALA A 714 -26.54 -33.50 -8.65
N ALA A 715 -26.39 -32.54 -7.73
CA ALA A 715 -26.17 -32.81 -6.31
C ALA A 715 -27.32 -33.63 -5.66
N ASN A 716 -28.49 -33.74 -6.32
CA ASN A 716 -29.66 -34.51 -5.85
C ASN A 716 -30.18 -35.57 -6.87
N GLY A 717 -29.45 -35.89 -7.94
CA GLY A 717 -29.91 -36.90 -8.90
C GLY A 717 -28.93 -37.18 -10.05
N THR A 718 -28.77 -38.46 -10.39
CA THR A 718 -27.99 -38.93 -11.54
C THR A 718 -28.59 -38.41 -12.85
N THR A 719 -27.82 -37.69 -13.67
CA THR A 719 -28.21 -37.41 -15.06
C THR A 719 -27.08 -37.68 -16.05
N ASN A 720 -27.50 -38.22 -17.19
CA ASN A 720 -26.70 -38.74 -18.30
C ASN A 720 -25.92 -37.62 -19.03
N GLY A 721 -24.67 -37.91 -19.34
CA GLY A 721 -23.73 -36.99 -19.98
C GLY A 721 -24.11 -36.62 -21.42
N ALA A 722 -24.37 -35.33 -21.63
CA ALA A 722 -24.25 -34.72 -22.95
C ALA A 722 -22.76 -34.50 -23.28
N PRO A 723 -22.35 -34.60 -24.56
CA PRO A 723 -20.95 -34.41 -24.94
C PRO A 723 -20.46 -32.98 -24.60
N ALA A 724 -19.44 -32.89 -23.76
CA ALA A 724 -18.83 -31.63 -23.34
C ALA A 724 -18.09 -30.93 -24.49
N CYS A 725 -18.15 -29.59 -24.50
CA CYS A 725 -17.45 -28.72 -25.45
C CYS A 725 -15.92 -28.72 -25.27
N CYS A 726 -15.40 -29.34 -24.20
CA CYS A 726 -13.99 -29.34 -23.82
C CYS A 726 -13.31 -30.65 -24.25
N ARG A 727 -13.22 -30.93 -25.55
CA ARG A 727 -12.38 -32.02 -26.06
C ARG A 727 -10.96 -31.49 -26.25
N SER A 728 -10.02 -32.09 -25.53
CA SER A 728 -8.57 -31.89 -25.63
C SER A 728 -8.06 -32.13 -27.05
#